data_AF-A0A5C5Z9U6-F1
#
_entry.id   AF-A0A5C5Z9U6-F1
#
_cell.length_a   1.000
_cell.length_b   1.000
_cell.length_c   1.000
_cell.angle_alpha   90.00
_cell.angle_beta   90.00
_cell.angle_gamma   90.00
#
_symmetry.space_group_name_H-M   'P 1'
#
loop_
_entity.id
_entity.type
_entity.pdbx_description
1 polymer ?
#
loop_
_entity_poly.entity_id
_entity_poly.type
_entity_poly.pdbx_seq_one_letter_code
_entity_poly.pdbx_strand_id
1 'polypeptide(L)'
;MIYWKEWREAVRLLPIAMVAMVFVLWIAFPDPANDYQTIESGVGLPIVTVSILLALAIGLLQTLPELRTEVRGQLFSRPLSRTRNFLAKVATAFAVHLIAFLVPYAFFSWRVMAMSPQQLAIAPIELWSGFLLWLSGFAFYPATVWMVCRRARWIGSRTLPLVAAIGIMVLGSFAVDAKTWFSFSTWGLCAAISFVVLMVITRHAYVVLGNQTPRVESHSWGGRLSSAGLTICMLAVTGLSLLMAFLLAHEYGAAGPYQLSGLRLDGAGRLYQTVEGYQWDRVKRRYDVVVKQAAEAIETPLADGYQRPEPAYTAPSLPLLEPVFFTTQQSVSRGSVFSPIDKSSVGLDDRVGFYHRDGYFLLYRLGVDSQTSGNQLVDWFDRGGFGSRENPFGRANPGQWARYTEATYTQRDLQSPTFGRTLIDSSGIYAVDVYKAKLTTLVDQRIDAAIYLPKLASEQASAVLLDGDQLSVYLVAGLHPMDTPSDSFVKRFSLSLPAEWLAVPGSARARIVDHGDDGFSLIKATGYRALTVRVDAEGAVLETKQYLLAAESADLISAAVVQGTLPPLLNLVTSAGAMLESKWNGGSYTAAATRSYIVTVVVVTLLHLVLAGWLTRVASKRRNLSQRDTRRWYLLVPLLGIAASLSVLVLHARVPAVACPSCGKRKRVDEAVCPHCDADWSKPERVGIEVFDVSHN
;
A
#
# COMPACT_ATOMS: atom_id res chain seq x y z
N MET A 1 40.93 2.40 -24.82
CA MET A 1 40.07 3.02 -25.86
C MET A 1 38.63 2.49 -25.88
N ILE A 2 38.36 1.18 -25.79
CA ILE A 2 36.99 0.65 -25.90
C ILE A 2 36.05 1.11 -24.76
N TYR A 3 36.52 1.07 -23.51
CA TYR A 3 35.77 1.59 -22.37
C TYR A 3 35.35 3.05 -22.55
N TRP A 4 36.23 3.88 -23.12
CA TRP A 4 35.92 5.29 -23.39
C TRP A 4 34.82 5.48 -24.45
N LYS A 5 34.78 4.61 -25.48
CA LYS A 5 33.70 4.61 -26.47
C LYS A 5 32.37 4.28 -25.79
N GLU A 6 32.31 3.14 -25.09
CA GLU A 6 31.08 2.67 -24.44
C GLU A 6 30.60 3.64 -23.35
N TRP A 7 31.54 4.25 -22.62
CA TRP A 7 31.26 5.35 -21.69
C TRP A 7 30.63 6.56 -22.38
N ARG A 8 31.20 7.06 -23.48
CA ARG A 8 30.67 8.23 -24.21
C ARG A 8 29.26 8.01 -24.75
N GLU A 9 28.91 6.78 -25.09
CA GLU A 9 27.57 6.42 -25.54
C GLU A 9 26.58 6.37 -24.38
N ALA A 10 26.95 5.70 -23.28
CA ALA A 10 26.09 5.55 -22.11
C ALA A 10 25.91 6.87 -21.33
N VAL A 11 26.96 7.69 -21.18
CA VAL A 11 26.93 8.93 -20.38
C VAL A 11 25.95 9.98 -20.95
N ARG A 12 25.54 9.86 -22.22
CA ARG A 12 24.51 10.72 -22.82
C ARG A 12 23.15 10.57 -22.14
N LEU A 13 22.88 9.43 -21.51
CA LEU A 13 21.65 9.22 -20.72
C LEU A 13 21.76 9.75 -19.30
N LEU A 14 22.98 10.01 -18.80
CA LEU A 14 23.21 10.34 -17.38
C LEU A 14 22.40 11.56 -16.92
N PRO A 15 22.35 12.71 -17.63
CA PRO A 15 21.59 13.86 -17.17
C PRO A 15 20.08 13.60 -17.08
N ILE A 16 19.52 12.92 -18.09
CA ILE A 16 18.09 12.57 -18.14
C ILE A 16 17.74 11.63 -16.98
N ALA A 17 18.61 10.64 -16.74
CA ALA A 17 18.47 9.69 -15.65
C ALA A 17 18.52 10.35 -14.27
N MET A 18 19.46 11.26 -14.06
CA MET A 18 19.58 12.01 -12.80
C MET A 18 18.35 12.90 -12.57
N VAL A 19 17.85 13.59 -13.59
CA VAL A 19 16.63 14.41 -13.46
C VAL A 19 15.41 13.55 -13.12
N ALA A 20 15.24 12.40 -13.80
CA ALA A 20 14.15 11.48 -13.50
C ALA A 20 14.23 10.93 -12.07
N MET A 21 15.44 10.61 -11.60
CA MET A 21 15.68 10.15 -10.23
C MET A 21 15.41 11.25 -9.20
N VAL A 22 15.88 12.48 -9.44
CA VAL A 22 15.59 13.65 -8.57
C VAL A 22 14.09 13.88 -8.49
N PHE A 23 13.37 13.82 -9.59
CA PHE A 23 11.91 14.00 -9.62
C PHE A 23 11.19 12.91 -8.80
N VAL A 24 11.63 11.66 -8.93
CA VAL A 24 11.09 10.56 -8.12
C VAL A 24 11.37 10.75 -6.63
N LEU A 25 12.60 11.10 -6.26
CA LEU A 25 12.99 11.35 -4.87
C LEU A 25 12.29 12.60 -4.29
N TRP A 26 11.95 13.57 -5.14
CA TRP A 26 11.17 14.74 -4.77
C TRP A 26 9.70 14.39 -4.50
N ILE A 27 9.09 13.53 -5.32
CA ILE A 27 7.69 13.09 -5.09
C ILE A 27 7.61 12.21 -3.84
N ALA A 28 8.62 11.36 -3.64
CA ALA A 28 8.70 10.49 -2.47
C ALA A 28 9.23 11.21 -1.23
N PHE A 29 9.37 12.54 -1.29
CA PHE A 29 9.86 13.34 -0.19
C PHE A 29 8.81 13.39 0.92
N PRO A 30 9.20 13.14 2.18
CA PRO A 30 8.25 13.18 3.28
C PRO A 30 7.68 14.59 3.45
N ASP A 31 6.36 14.70 3.36
CA ASP A 31 5.62 15.83 3.91
C ASP A 31 5.42 15.57 5.42
N PRO A 32 5.53 16.58 6.31
CA PRO A 32 5.13 16.44 7.71
C PRO A 32 3.74 15.86 7.97
N ALA A 33 2.85 15.80 6.98
CA ALA A 33 1.57 15.10 7.07
C ALA A 33 1.65 13.56 6.83
N ASN A 34 2.75 13.06 6.25
CA ASN A 34 2.88 11.67 5.83
C ASN A 34 3.59 10.82 6.88
N ASP A 35 2.98 9.69 7.23
CA ASP A 35 3.49 8.78 8.24
C ASP A 35 4.79 8.12 7.77
N TYR A 36 5.70 7.85 8.71
CA TYR A 36 7.04 7.28 8.46
C TYR A 36 7.03 6.02 7.58
N GLN A 37 5.98 5.19 7.70
CA GLN A 37 5.82 3.96 6.92
C GLN A 37 5.70 4.21 5.40
N THR A 38 5.32 5.43 5.00
CA THR A 38 5.14 5.78 3.58
C THR A 38 6.45 6.10 2.87
N ILE A 39 7.55 6.42 3.57
CA ILE A 39 8.80 6.78 2.91
C ILE A 39 9.44 5.56 2.28
N GLU A 40 9.52 4.44 3.00
CA GLU A 40 10.17 3.23 2.48
C GLU A 40 9.40 2.66 1.27
N SER A 41 8.08 2.52 1.42
CA SER A 41 7.20 2.02 0.36
C SER A 41 7.04 3.03 -0.79
N GLY A 42 6.99 4.32 -0.48
CA GLY A 42 6.84 5.42 -1.42
C GLY A 42 8.10 5.73 -2.23
N VAL A 43 9.30 5.46 -1.69
CA VAL A 43 10.58 5.67 -2.37
C VAL A 43 10.99 4.42 -3.18
N GLY A 44 10.78 3.22 -2.63
CA GLY A 44 11.29 1.97 -3.19
C GLY A 44 10.79 1.68 -4.62
N LEU A 45 9.46 1.69 -4.82
CA LEU A 45 8.85 1.34 -6.11
C LEU A 45 9.18 2.36 -7.22
N PRO A 46 9.13 3.69 -6.98
CA PRO A 46 9.58 4.66 -7.97
C PRO A 46 11.07 4.55 -8.33
N ILE A 47 11.95 4.33 -7.34
CA ILE A 47 13.39 4.14 -7.58
C ILE A 47 13.64 2.95 -8.49
N VAL A 48 13.02 1.79 -8.19
CA VAL A 48 13.23 0.60 -9.02
C VAL A 48 12.65 0.81 -10.41
N THR A 49 11.54 1.53 -10.55
CA THR A 49 10.95 1.86 -11.84
C THR A 49 11.91 2.69 -12.70
N VAL A 50 12.50 3.76 -12.15
CA VAL A 50 13.51 4.56 -12.87
C VAL A 50 14.75 3.71 -13.17
N SER A 51 15.17 2.86 -12.24
CA SER A 51 16.28 1.93 -12.42
C SER A 51 16.05 0.99 -13.63
N ILE A 52 14.86 0.40 -13.73
CA ILE A 52 14.47 -0.48 -14.84
C ILE A 52 14.50 0.27 -16.16
N LEU A 53 13.86 1.44 -16.23
CA LEU A 53 13.80 2.24 -17.44
C LEU A 53 15.19 2.66 -17.92
N LEU A 54 16.07 3.04 -16.98
CA LEU A 54 17.45 3.39 -17.28
C LEU A 54 18.26 2.19 -17.78
N ALA A 55 18.19 1.05 -17.10
CA ALA A 55 18.90 -0.17 -17.48
C ALA A 55 18.47 -0.68 -18.86
N LEU A 56 17.16 -0.64 -19.16
CA LEU A 56 16.59 -0.92 -20.48
C LEU A 56 17.14 0.06 -21.53
N ALA A 57 17.09 1.37 -21.25
CA ALA A 57 17.54 2.39 -22.18
C ALA A 57 19.03 2.26 -22.52
N ILE A 58 19.90 2.05 -21.52
CA ILE A 58 21.34 1.84 -21.73
C ILE A 58 21.57 0.56 -22.55
N GLY A 59 20.89 -0.54 -22.21
CA GLY A 59 21.00 -1.80 -22.94
C GLY A 59 20.60 -1.66 -24.41
N LEU A 60 19.52 -0.93 -24.70
CA LEU A 60 19.07 -0.67 -26.07
C LEU A 60 20.05 0.23 -26.83
N LEU A 61 20.49 1.34 -26.23
CA LEU A 61 21.38 2.30 -26.87
C LEU A 61 22.76 1.72 -27.19
N GLN A 62 23.33 0.89 -26.30
CA GLN A 62 24.63 0.28 -26.54
C GLN A 62 24.58 -0.90 -27.53
N THR A 63 23.44 -1.61 -27.64
CA THR A 63 23.36 -2.87 -28.40
C THR A 63 22.74 -2.71 -29.79
N LEU A 64 21.72 -1.85 -29.93
CA LEU A 64 21.00 -1.72 -31.21
C LEU A 64 21.85 -1.17 -32.35
N PRO A 65 22.70 -0.14 -32.16
CA PRO A 65 23.55 0.36 -33.24
C PRO A 65 24.51 -0.71 -33.76
N GLU A 66 24.94 -1.63 -32.90
CA GLU A 66 25.88 -2.69 -33.23
C GLU A 66 25.24 -3.90 -33.94
N LEU A 67 23.91 -3.97 -33.95
CA LEU A 67 23.22 -4.94 -34.79
C LEU A 67 23.31 -4.59 -36.29
N ARG A 68 23.68 -3.35 -36.64
CA ARG A 68 23.87 -2.96 -38.04
C ARG A 68 25.08 -3.68 -38.62
N THR A 69 24.89 -4.31 -39.78
CA THR A 69 25.90 -5.14 -40.44
C THR A 69 27.23 -4.41 -40.66
N GLU A 70 27.17 -3.12 -41.01
CA GLU A 70 28.33 -2.25 -41.23
C GLU A 70 29.16 -2.00 -39.95
N VAL A 71 28.50 -1.56 -38.87
CA VAL A 71 29.12 -1.29 -37.57
C VAL A 71 29.68 -2.58 -37.00
N ARG A 72 28.95 -3.68 -37.20
CA ARG A 72 29.33 -5.00 -36.73
C ARG A 72 30.58 -5.52 -37.43
N GLY A 73 30.68 -5.38 -38.75
CA GLY A 73 31.88 -5.74 -39.51
C GLY A 73 33.10 -4.95 -39.01
N GLN A 74 32.92 -3.65 -38.79
CA GLN A 74 33.98 -2.81 -38.21
C GLN A 74 34.35 -3.23 -36.79
N LEU A 75 33.37 -3.58 -35.95
CA LEU A 75 33.60 -4.05 -34.58
C LEU A 75 34.41 -5.36 -34.56
N PHE A 76 34.16 -6.24 -35.53
CA PHE A 76 34.83 -7.54 -35.66
C PHE A 76 36.22 -7.45 -36.28
N SER A 77 36.52 -6.40 -37.05
CA SER A 77 37.87 -6.14 -37.57
C SER A 77 38.88 -5.71 -36.49
N ARG A 78 38.42 -5.35 -35.28
CA ARG A 78 39.30 -4.89 -34.20
C ARG A 78 39.96 -6.07 -33.48
N PRO A 79 41.25 -5.96 -33.07
CA PRO A 79 41.99 -7.02 -32.37
C PRO A 79 41.60 -7.16 -30.89
N LEU A 80 40.31 -7.07 -30.56
CA LEU A 80 39.79 -7.20 -29.20
C LEU A 80 38.88 -8.42 -29.12
N SER A 81 39.11 -9.26 -28.10
CA SER A 81 38.22 -10.38 -27.84
C SER A 81 36.81 -9.85 -27.52
N ARG A 82 35.80 -10.54 -28.05
CA ARG A 82 34.40 -10.10 -27.91
C ARG A 82 33.89 -10.15 -26.48
N THR A 83 34.46 -11.06 -25.68
CA THR A 83 34.20 -11.10 -24.25
C THR A 83 34.67 -9.81 -23.59
N ARG A 84 35.86 -9.29 -23.93
CA ARG A 84 36.33 -8.00 -23.40
C ARG A 84 35.44 -6.84 -23.85
N ASN A 85 34.94 -6.86 -25.08
CA ASN A 85 33.98 -5.86 -25.55
C ASN A 85 32.66 -5.92 -24.75
N PHE A 86 32.08 -7.10 -24.61
CA PHE A 86 30.87 -7.31 -23.79
C PHE A 86 31.06 -6.85 -22.34
N LEU A 87 32.16 -7.23 -21.70
CA LEU A 87 32.48 -6.81 -20.33
C LEU A 87 32.65 -5.29 -20.22
N ALA A 88 33.27 -4.65 -21.22
CA ALA A 88 33.40 -3.19 -21.26
C ALA A 88 32.02 -2.49 -21.32
N LYS A 89 31.07 -3.05 -22.08
CA LYS A 89 29.69 -2.55 -22.12
C LYS A 89 28.99 -2.67 -20.78
N VAL A 90 29.05 -3.85 -20.16
CA VAL A 90 28.42 -4.10 -18.86
C VAL A 90 29.01 -3.19 -17.80
N ALA A 91 30.35 -3.08 -17.72
CA ALA A 91 31.02 -2.24 -16.74
C ALA A 91 30.67 -0.75 -16.90
N THR A 92 30.66 -0.24 -18.15
CA THR A 92 30.28 1.15 -18.41
C THR A 92 28.81 1.42 -18.17
N ALA A 93 27.92 0.48 -18.53
CA ALA A 93 26.50 0.56 -18.23
C ALA A 93 26.25 0.59 -16.72
N PHE A 94 26.89 -0.31 -15.96
CA PHE A 94 26.78 -0.35 -14.51
C PHE A 94 27.29 0.95 -13.88
N ALA A 95 28.44 1.48 -14.32
CA ALA A 95 28.99 2.72 -13.80
C ALA A 95 28.05 3.92 -14.05
N VAL A 96 27.50 4.06 -15.26
CA VAL A 96 26.52 5.12 -15.56
C VAL A 96 25.24 4.94 -14.75
N HIS A 97 24.75 3.71 -14.63
CA HIS A 97 23.58 3.37 -13.82
C HIS A 97 23.78 3.73 -12.35
N LEU A 98 24.95 3.41 -11.81
CA LEU A 98 25.35 3.68 -10.43
C LEU A 98 25.46 5.18 -10.16
N ILE A 99 26.10 5.94 -11.05
CA ILE A 99 26.23 7.40 -10.88
C ILE A 99 24.87 8.10 -10.98
N ALA A 100 24.02 7.67 -11.92
CA ALA A 100 22.68 8.21 -12.10
C ALA A 100 21.81 8.07 -10.85
N PHE A 101 22.04 7.03 -10.05
CA PHE A 101 21.36 6.77 -8.80
C PHE A 101 22.07 7.40 -7.59
N LEU A 102 23.35 7.10 -7.38
CA LEU A 102 24.08 7.47 -6.17
C LEU A 102 24.11 8.97 -5.95
N VAL A 103 24.22 9.79 -6.99
CA VAL A 103 24.31 11.24 -6.84
C VAL A 103 22.99 11.84 -6.33
N PRO A 104 21.83 11.66 -7.00
CA PRO A 104 20.54 12.09 -6.45
C PRO A 104 20.20 11.43 -5.11
N TYR A 105 20.50 10.14 -4.96
CA TYR A 105 20.16 9.40 -3.75
C TYR A 105 20.97 9.86 -2.54
N ALA A 106 22.28 10.10 -2.69
CA ALA A 106 23.10 10.64 -1.61
C ALA A 106 22.64 12.02 -1.17
N PHE A 107 22.20 12.88 -2.11
CA PHE A 107 21.63 14.19 -1.78
C PHE A 107 20.31 14.05 -1.02
N PHE A 108 19.43 13.16 -1.46
CA PHE A 108 18.19 12.82 -0.77
C PHE A 108 18.47 12.28 0.64
N SER A 109 19.35 11.28 0.79
CA SER A 109 19.73 10.71 2.09
C SER A 109 20.33 11.76 3.02
N TRP A 110 21.24 12.60 2.53
CA TRP A 110 21.82 13.69 3.31
C TRP A 110 20.74 14.66 3.81
N ARG A 111 19.80 15.02 2.94
CA ARG A 111 18.71 15.93 3.29
C ARG A 111 17.73 15.31 4.30
N VAL A 112 17.38 14.04 4.15
CA VAL A 112 16.55 13.28 5.10
C VAL A 112 17.27 13.22 6.46
N MET A 113 18.57 12.92 6.48
CA MET A 113 19.38 12.93 7.70
C MET A 113 19.40 14.32 8.36
N ALA A 114 19.48 15.40 7.58
CA ALA A 114 19.46 16.76 8.11
C ALA A 114 18.12 17.15 8.77
N MET A 115 17.01 16.51 8.38
CA MET A 115 15.69 16.73 9.00
C MET A 115 15.35 15.73 10.12
N SER A 116 16.12 14.65 10.20
CA SER A 116 15.82 13.52 11.07
C SER A 116 15.70 13.88 12.56
N PRO A 117 16.55 14.74 13.15
CA PRO A 117 16.49 15.02 14.59
C PRO A 117 15.21 15.72 15.06
N GLN A 118 14.50 16.42 14.17
CA GLN A 118 13.39 17.30 14.55
C GLN A 118 12.03 16.84 14.00
N GLN A 119 12.02 16.15 12.85
CA GLN A 119 10.77 15.88 12.12
C GLN A 119 10.57 14.40 11.77
N LEU A 120 11.64 13.61 11.63
CA LEU A 120 11.58 12.27 11.06
C LEU A 120 12.63 11.35 11.71
N ALA A 121 12.29 10.53 12.69
CA ALA A 121 13.23 9.59 13.30
C ALA A 121 13.62 8.44 12.33
N ILE A 122 14.38 8.77 11.27
CA ILE A 122 14.83 7.86 10.23
C ILE A 122 16.32 7.57 10.45
N ALA A 123 16.64 6.29 10.60
CA ALA A 123 18.02 5.84 10.61
C ALA A 123 18.54 5.75 9.17
N PRO A 124 19.80 6.16 8.86
CA PRO A 124 20.35 6.08 7.51
C PRO A 124 20.30 4.66 6.89
N ILE A 125 20.33 3.63 7.74
CA ILE A 125 20.26 2.23 7.31
C ILE A 125 18.89 1.85 6.73
N GLU A 126 17.83 2.59 7.06
CA GLU A 126 16.48 2.35 6.54
C GLU A 126 16.36 2.77 5.07
N LEU A 127 17.26 3.64 4.60
CA LEU A 127 17.41 3.97 3.18
C LEU A 127 18.16 2.87 2.41
N TRP A 128 18.62 1.79 3.05
CA TRP A 128 19.31 0.71 2.35
C TRP A 128 18.38 -0.09 1.42
N SER A 129 17.10 -0.22 1.76
CA SER A 129 16.09 -0.93 0.96
C SER A 129 15.95 -0.35 -0.45
N GLY A 130 15.90 0.98 -0.57
CA GLY A 130 15.89 1.68 -1.85
C GLY A 130 17.11 1.38 -2.73
N PHE A 131 18.29 1.26 -2.13
CA PHE A 131 19.52 0.88 -2.84
C PHE A 131 19.48 -0.56 -3.35
N LEU A 132 19.00 -1.50 -2.53
CA LEU A 132 18.86 -2.90 -2.92
C LEU A 132 17.84 -3.08 -4.05
N LEU A 133 16.71 -2.38 -3.97
CA LEU A 133 15.71 -2.34 -5.04
C LEU A 133 16.28 -1.72 -6.31
N TRP A 134 17.04 -0.63 -6.20
CA TRP A 134 17.75 -0.07 -7.35
C TRP A 134 18.65 -1.10 -8.03
N LEU A 135 19.43 -1.87 -7.25
CA LEU A 135 20.34 -2.89 -7.78
C LEU A 135 19.59 -3.97 -8.56
N SER A 136 18.40 -4.36 -8.09
CA SER A 136 17.53 -5.32 -8.80
C SER A 136 17.13 -4.82 -10.20
N GLY A 137 16.90 -3.51 -10.35
CA GLY A 137 16.56 -2.90 -11.63
C GLY A 137 17.68 -3.02 -12.67
N PHE A 138 18.95 -3.10 -12.25
CA PHE A 138 20.07 -3.29 -13.18
C PHE A 138 20.03 -4.65 -13.90
N ALA A 139 19.33 -5.66 -13.35
CA ALA A 139 19.14 -6.95 -14.04
C ALA A 139 18.44 -6.81 -15.40
N PHE A 140 17.71 -5.70 -15.61
CA PHE A 140 17.10 -5.40 -16.91
C PHE A 140 18.12 -5.05 -17.99
N TYR A 141 19.34 -4.61 -17.64
CA TYR A 141 20.39 -4.34 -18.62
C TYR A 141 20.81 -5.61 -19.38
N PRO A 142 21.35 -6.67 -18.74
CA PRO A 142 21.73 -7.87 -19.47
C PRO A 142 20.52 -8.57 -20.12
N ALA A 143 19.34 -8.53 -19.49
CA ALA A 143 18.10 -9.01 -20.11
C ALA A 143 17.78 -8.29 -21.43
N THR A 144 18.00 -6.98 -21.49
CA THR A 144 17.83 -6.17 -22.72
C THR A 144 18.85 -6.54 -23.78
N VAL A 145 20.13 -6.65 -23.41
CA VAL A 145 21.20 -7.05 -24.34
C VAL A 145 20.88 -8.43 -24.93
N TRP A 146 20.38 -9.37 -24.11
CA TRP A 146 19.97 -10.68 -24.58
C TRP A 146 18.73 -10.59 -25.48
N MET A 147 17.70 -9.83 -25.10
CA MET A 147 16.50 -9.58 -25.92
C MET A 147 16.88 -9.07 -27.32
N VAL A 148 17.82 -8.13 -27.40
CA VAL A 148 18.29 -7.53 -28.66
C VAL A 148 19.12 -8.53 -29.48
N CYS A 149 20.02 -9.29 -28.84
CA CYS A 149 20.86 -10.27 -29.53
C CYS A 149 20.12 -11.56 -29.91
N ARG A 150 18.97 -11.86 -29.29
CA ARG A 150 18.23 -13.11 -29.50
C ARG A 150 17.54 -13.13 -30.86
N ARG A 151 17.90 -14.11 -31.68
CA ARG A 151 17.23 -14.42 -32.95
C ARG A 151 15.95 -15.22 -32.69
N ALA A 152 14.87 -14.55 -32.33
CA ALA A 152 13.54 -15.15 -32.38
C ALA A 152 12.67 -14.43 -33.42
N ARG A 153 11.81 -15.17 -34.11
CA ARG A 153 10.82 -14.57 -35.03
C ARG A 153 9.73 -13.83 -34.26
N TRP A 154 9.28 -14.43 -33.17
CA TRP A 154 8.22 -13.88 -32.33
C TRP A 154 8.80 -12.96 -31.25
N ILE A 155 8.15 -11.81 -31.05
CA ILE A 155 8.59 -10.80 -30.09
C ILE A 155 8.50 -11.30 -28.65
N GLY A 156 7.48 -12.09 -28.31
CA GLY A 156 7.33 -12.64 -26.96
C GLY A 156 8.50 -13.54 -26.53
N SER A 157 9.03 -14.34 -27.47
CA SER A 157 10.25 -15.10 -27.19
C SER A 157 11.47 -14.21 -27.04
N ARG A 158 11.54 -13.05 -27.72
CA ARG A 158 12.65 -12.09 -27.51
C ARG A 158 12.59 -11.47 -26.13
N THR A 159 11.40 -11.22 -25.60
CA THR A 159 11.19 -10.55 -24.30
C THR A 159 11.26 -11.50 -23.10
N LEU A 160 11.29 -12.82 -23.30
CA LEU A 160 11.49 -13.81 -22.21
C LEU A 160 12.61 -13.47 -21.20
N PRO A 161 13.79 -12.95 -21.59
CA PRO A 161 14.83 -12.55 -20.65
C PRO A 161 14.36 -11.51 -19.62
N LEU A 162 13.40 -10.65 -19.99
CA LEU A 162 12.84 -9.64 -19.09
C LEU A 162 12.03 -10.29 -17.95
N VAL A 163 11.46 -11.48 -18.16
CA VAL A 163 10.67 -12.19 -17.13
C VAL A 163 11.54 -12.53 -15.90
N ALA A 164 12.78 -12.98 -16.11
CA ALA A 164 13.67 -13.24 -14.98
C ALA A 164 14.14 -11.96 -14.29
N ALA A 165 14.36 -10.88 -15.04
CA ALA A 165 14.67 -9.58 -14.43
C ALA A 165 13.50 -9.07 -13.58
N ILE A 166 12.26 -9.27 -14.05
CA ILE A 166 11.04 -9.02 -13.27
C ILE A 166 11.01 -9.91 -12.01
N GLY A 167 11.35 -11.19 -12.11
CA GLY A 167 11.42 -12.09 -10.95
C GLY A 167 12.39 -11.61 -9.86
N ILE A 168 13.60 -11.15 -10.25
CA ILE A 168 14.60 -10.58 -9.33
C ILE A 168 14.05 -9.31 -8.65
N MET A 169 13.35 -8.46 -9.38
CA MET A 169 12.73 -7.23 -8.88
C MET A 169 11.59 -7.53 -7.90
N VAL A 170 10.67 -8.44 -8.27
CA VAL A 170 9.54 -8.84 -7.42
C VAL A 170 10.04 -9.40 -6.09
N LEU A 171 11.00 -10.32 -6.12
CA LEU A 171 11.62 -10.81 -4.88
C LEU A 171 12.26 -9.71 -4.05
N GLY A 172 12.92 -8.74 -4.69
CA GLY A 172 13.51 -7.61 -3.98
C GLY A 172 12.47 -6.79 -3.25
N SER A 173 11.30 -6.61 -3.87
CA SER A 173 10.17 -5.90 -3.25
C SER A 173 9.66 -6.64 -2.01
N PHE A 174 9.44 -7.96 -2.13
CA PHE A 174 9.08 -8.79 -0.99
C PHE A 174 10.13 -8.81 0.13
N ALA A 175 11.42 -8.81 -0.22
CA ALA A 175 12.49 -8.78 0.78
C ALA A 175 12.52 -7.46 1.56
N VAL A 176 12.24 -6.35 0.88
CA VAL A 176 12.07 -5.03 1.51
C VAL A 176 10.86 -5.04 2.44
N ASP A 177 9.70 -5.50 1.97
CA ASP A 177 8.48 -5.51 2.78
C ASP A 177 8.59 -6.41 4.02
N ALA A 178 9.30 -7.53 3.90
CA ALA A 178 9.52 -8.46 5.03
C ALA A 178 10.43 -7.88 6.12
N LYS A 179 11.29 -6.90 5.81
CA LYS A 179 12.21 -6.23 6.75
C LYS A 179 13.09 -7.16 7.61
N THR A 180 13.29 -8.41 7.20
CA THR A 180 14.12 -9.36 7.95
C THR A 180 15.44 -9.63 7.24
N TRP A 181 16.51 -9.74 8.04
CA TRP A 181 17.84 -10.07 7.54
C TRP A 181 17.85 -11.38 6.73
N PHE A 182 17.03 -12.36 7.14
CA PHE A 182 16.85 -13.62 6.41
C PHE A 182 16.30 -13.36 5.01
N SER A 183 15.22 -12.58 4.87
CA SER A 183 14.63 -12.24 3.57
C SER A 183 15.61 -11.52 2.66
N PHE A 184 16.36 -10.54 3.20
CA PHE A 184 17.42 -9.85 2.44
C PHE A 184 18.55 -10.77 2.01
N SER A 185 19.00 -11.69 2.87
CA SER A 185 20.07 -12.65 2.56
C SER A 185 19.63 -13.64 1.50
N THR A 186 18.43 -14.19 1.63
CA THR A 186 17.84 -15.12 0.66
C THR A 186 17.63 -14.44 -0.69
N TRP A 187 17.05 -13.22 -0.70
CA TRP A 187 16.93 -12.44 -1.92
C TRP A 187 18.29 -12.14 -2.54
N GLY A 188 19.26 -11.65 -1.75
CA GLY A 188 20.59 -11.30 -2.24
C GLY A 188 21.27 -12.49 -2.93
N LEU A 189 21.19 -13.68 -2.31
CA LEU A 189 21.71 -14.91 -2.91
C LEU A 189 20.97 -15.29 -4.20
N CYS A 190 19.64 -15.30 -4.18
CA CYS A 190 18.82 -15.63 -5.36
C CYS A 190 19.07 -14.64 -6.51
N ALA A 191 19.11 -13.34 -6.21
CA ALA A 191 19.36 -12.27 -7.15
C ALA A 191 20.77 -12.37 -7.74
N ALA A 192 21.79 -12.64 -6.93
CA ALA A 192 23.16 -12.82 -7.40
C ALA A 192 23.28 -14.03 -8.35
N ILE A 193 22.72 -15.19 -7.98
CA ILE A 193 22.71 -16.38 -8.84
C ILE A 193 21.99 -16.08 -10.15
N SER A 194 20.79 -15.49 -10.08
CA SER A 194 19.97 -15.15 -11.24
C SER A 194 20.68 -14.16 -12.17
N PHE A 195 21.34 -13.16 -11.60
CA PHE A 195 22.10 -12.16 -12.33
C PHE A 195 23.34 -12.77 -13.01
N VAL A 196 24.09 -13.64 -12.33
CA VAL A 196 25.25 -14.36 -12.92
C VAL A 196 24.79 -15.24 -14.08
N VAL A 197 23.70 -16.00 -13.89
CA VAL A 197 23.11 -16.83 -14.95
C VAL A 197 22.73 -15.93 -16.14
N LEU A 198 21.99 -14.85 -15.90
CA LEU A 198 21.60 -13.89 -16.94
C LEU A 198 22.80 -13.31 -17.68
N MET A 199 23.88 -12.97 -16.98
CA MET A 199 25.12 -12.46 -17.54
C MET A 199 25.85 -13.47 -18.43
N VAL A 200 25.97 -14.74 -17.99
CA VAL A 200 26.59 -15.81 -18.77
C VAL A 200 25.81 -16.05 -20.07
N ILE A 201 24.49 -16.06 -19.99
CA ILE A 201 23.61 -16.27 -21.14
C ILE A 201 23.70 -15.10 -22.12
N THR A 202 23.65 -13.89 -21.59
CA THR A 202 23.75 -12.66 -22.39
C THR A 202 25.09 -12.58 -23.09
N ARG A 203 26.19 -12.93 -22.39
CA ARG A 203 27.52 -13.04 -22.96
C ARG A 203 27.53 -14.05 -24.10
N HIS A 204 26.98 -15.25 -23.89
CA HIS A 204 26.91 -16.28 -24.93
C HIS A 204 26.13 -15.80 -26.15
N ALA A 205 24.95 -15.18 -25.95
CA ALA A 205 24.15 -14.62 -27.04
C ALA A 205 24.90 -13.52 -27.81
N TYR A 206 25.59 -12.62 -27.10
CA TYR A 206 26.35 -11.53 -27.70
C TYR A 206 27.57 -12.04 -28.49
N VAL A 207 28.35 -12.97 -27.90
CA VAL A 207 29.62 -13.46 -28.47
C VAL A 207 29.39 -14.47 -29.61
N VAL A 208 28.48 -15.43 -29.41
CA VAL A 208 28.29 -16.60 -30.29
C VAL A 208 27.19 -16.36 -31.32
N LEU A 209 25.98 -16.02 -30.89
CA LEU A 209 24.86 -15.80 -31.82
C LEU A 209 25.02 -14.52 -32.64
N GLY A 210 25.84 -13.60 -32.16
CA GLY A 210 26.22 -12.43 -32.92
C GLY A 210 27.04 -12.73 -34.17
N ASN A 211 27.62 -13.93 -34.27
CA ASN A 211 28.65 -14.21 -35.26
C ASN A 211 28.13 -14.75 -36.59
N GLN A 212 26.95 -15.34 -36.56
CA GLN A 212 26.39 -15.96 -37.74
C GLN A 212 25.88 -14.81 -38.62
N THR A 213 26.20 -14.78 -39.92
CA THR A 213 25.32 -14.04 -40.84
C THR A 213 23.89 -14.60 -40.67
N PRO A 214 22.82 -13.90 -41.07
CA PRO A 214 21.51 -14.52 -41.14
C PRO A 214 21.57 -15.65 -42.19
N ARG A 215 22.18 -16.78 -41.85
CA ARG A 215 22.19 -17.98 -42.66
C ARG A 215 20.78 -18.53 -42.61
N VAL A 216 20.30 -18.86 -43.80
CA VAL A 216 19.08 -19.61 -44.07
C VAL A 216 19.06 -20.82 -43.13
N GLU A 217 18.13 -20.80 -42.19
CA GLU A 217 17.57 -21.91 -41.41
C GLU A 217 18.41 -23.20 -41.32
N SER A 218 19.60 -23.17 -40.70
CA SER A 218 20.19 -24.43 -40.25
C SER A 218 19.41 -24.89 -39.02
N HIS A 219 18.53 -25.86 -39.19
CA HIS A 219 17.70 -26.53 -38.19
C HIS A 219 18.49 -27.28 -37.09
N SER A 220 19.73 -26.88 -36.77
CA SER A 220 20.58 -27.58 -35.82
C SER A 220 19.93 -27.57 -34.43
N TRP A 221 19.60 -28.78 -33.95
CA TRP A 221 18.91 -29.04 -32.69
C TRP A 221 19.58 -28.38 -31.46
N GLY A 222 20.89 -28.17 -31.49
CA GLY A 222 21.64 -27.50 -30.40
C GLY A 222 21.19 -26.07 -30.10
N GLY A 223 20.72 -25.32 -31.12
CA GLY A 223 20.16 -23.98 -30.92
C GLY A 223 18.80 -23.99 -30.21
N ARG A 224 17.99 -25.03 -30.46
CA ARG A 224 16.66 -25.19 -29.82
C ARG A 224 16.81 -25.67 -28.39
N LEU A 225 17.64 -26.69 -28.15
CA LEU A 225 17.89 -27.25 -26.81
C LEU A 225 18.51 -26.23 -25.85
N SER A 226 19.48 -25.44 -26.32
CA SER A 226 20.02 -24.34 -25.50
C SER A 226 18.94 -23.30 -25.18
N SER A 227 18.13 -22.88 -26.15
CA SER A 227 17.04 -21.92 -25.90
C SER A 227 15.94 -22.46 -24.97
N ALA A 228 15.66 -23.76 -25.02
CA ALA A 228 14.67 -24.43 -24.18
C ALA A 228 15.18 -24.60 -22.74
N GLY A 229 16.38 -25.14 -22.56
CA GLY A 229 17.02 -25.27 -21.25
C GLY A 229 17.17 -23.92 -20.55
N LEU A 230 17.49 -22.86 -21.31
CA LEU A 230 17.55 -21.49 -20.79
C LEU A 230 16.21 -20.93 -20.34
N THR A 231 15.14 -21.26 -21.08
CA THR A 231 13.79 -20.84 -20.70
C THR A 231 13.33 -21.59 -19.45
N ILE A 232 13.66 -22.89 -19.33
CA ILE A 232 13.37 -23.71 -18.16
C ILE A 232 14.13 -23.21 -16.92
N CYS A 233 15.43 -22.92 -17.02
CA CYS A 233 16.18 -22.34 -15.90
C CYS A 233 15.58 -21.01 -15.44
N MET A 234 15.15 -20.14 -16.36
CA MET A 234 14.51 -18.88 -15.99
C MET A 234 13.14 -19.06 -15.34
N LEU A 235 12.32 -19.99 -15.84
CA LEU A 235 11.04 -20.32 -15.23
C LEU A 235 11.21 -20.95 -13.86
N ALA A 236 12.22 -21.80 -13.66
CA ALA A 236 12.53 -22.41 -12.36
C ALA A 236 12.99 -21.35 -11.35
N VAL A 237 13.89 -20.45 -11.76
CA VAL A 237 14.33 -19.33 -10.92
C VAL A 237 13.14 -18.43 -10.56
N THR A 238 12.31 -18.05 -11.54
CA THR A 238 11.14 -17.19 -11.30
C THR A 238 10.08 -17.90 -10.45
N GLY A 239 9.86 -19.19 -10.65
CA GLY A 239 8.92 -20.00 -9.87
C GLY A 239 9.37 -20.13 -8.41
N LEU A 240 10.64 -20.43 -8.17
CA LEU A 240 11.21 -20.48 -6.83
C LEU A 240 11.16 -19.12 -6.14
N SER A 241 11.39 -18.05 -6.91
CA SER A 241 11.27 -16.66 -6.48
C SER A 241 9.87 -16.32 -6.00
N LEU A 242 8.85 -16.63 -6.81
CA LEU A 242 7.44 -16.40 -6.46
C LEU A 242 6.97 -17.27 -5.30
N LEU A 243 7.44 -18.52 -5.23
CA LEU A 243 7.14 -19.42 -4.12
C LEU A 243 7.70 -18.88 -2.80
N MET A 244 8.95 -18.41 -2.79
CA MET A 244 9.55 -17.81 -1.59
C MET A 244 8.83 -16.53 -1.18
N ALA A 245 8.50 -15.66 -2.14
CA ALA A 245 7.68 -14.48 -1.87
C ALA A 245 6.33 -14.84 -1.20
N PHE A 246 5.66 -15.87 -1.72
CA PHE A 246 4.40 -16.36 -1.16
C PHE A 246 4.57 -16.92 0.27
N LEU A 247 5.62 -17.71 0.51
CA LEU A 247 5.91 -18.27 1.83
C LEU A 247 6.23 -17.17 2.85
N LEU A 248 7.01 -16.16 2.46
CA LEU A 248 7.30 -15.00 3.29
C LEU A 248 6.01 -14.21 3.57
N ALA A 249 5.22 -13.89 2.54
CA ALA A 249 3.94 -13.19 2.73
C ALA A 249 2.98 -13.94 3.67
N HIS A 250 2.98 -15.28 3.63
CA HIS A 250 2.17 -16.10 4.52
C HIS A 250 2.67 -16.09 5.96
N GLU A 251 3.97 -16.20 6.20
CA GLU A 251 4.54 -16.10 7.56
C GLU A 251 4.39 -14.69 8.16
N TYR A 252 4.52 -13.64 7.35
CA TYR A 252 4.46 -12.25 7.83
C TYR A 252 3.04 -11.66 7.87
N GLY A 253 2.04 -12.37 7.34
CA GLY A 253 0.62 -12.08 7.61
C GLY A 253 0.26 -12.18 9.11
N ALA A 254 1.14 -12.75 9.93
CA ALA A 254 1.06 -12.70 11.39
C ALA A 254 1.42 -11.30 11.91
N ALA A 255 0.46 -10.38 11.82
CA ALA A 255 0.35 -9.12 12.55
C ALA A 255 1.67 -8.43 12.93
N GLY A 256 2.24 -7.69 11.97
CA GLY A 256 3.27 -6.69 12.26
C GLY A 256 2.80 -5.67 13.31
N PRO A 257 3.73 -4.90 13.89
CA PRO A 257 3.37 -3.86 14.87
C PRO A 257 2.43 -2.86 14.20
N TYR A 258 1.16 -2.87 14.58
CA TYR A 258 0.21 -1.88 14.07
C TYR A 258 0.43 -0.57 14.82
N GLN A 259 0.55 0.51 14.06
CA GLN A 259 0.48 1.85 14.60
C GLN A 259 -0.98 2.28 14.61
N LEU A 260 -1.46 2.66 15.79
CA LEU A 260 -2.78 3.19 16.01
C LEU A 260 -2.60 4.69 16.20
N SER A 261 -2.98 5.46 15.18
CA SER A 261 -3.12 6.89 15.33
C SER A 261 -4.42 7.17 16.10
N GLY A 262 -4.27 7.83 17.24
CA GLY A 262 -5.35 8.22 18.12
C GLY A 262 -5.29 9.70 18.40
N LEU A 263 -6.44 10.34 18.52
CA LEU A 263 -6.51 11.65 19.14
C LEU A 263 -6.58 11.44 20.67
N ARG A 264 -5.70 12.09 21.42
CA ARG A 264 -5.72 12.15 22.89
C ARG A 264 -5.77 13.62 23.32
N LEU A 265 -6.55 13.96 24.33
CA LEU A 265 -6.43 15.26 24.97
C LEU A 265 -5.50 15.11 26.18
N ASP A 266 -4.61 16.10 26.43
CA ASP A 266 -3.94 16.18 27.74
C ASP A 266 -4.88 16.75 28.80
N GLY A 267 -4.45 16.73 30.07
CA GLY A 267 -5.21 17.31 31.18
C GLY A 267 -5.41 18.82 31.10
N ALA A 268 -4.77 19.52 30.15
CA ALA A 268 -5.04 20.93 29.90
C ALA A 268 -6.14 21.15 28.83
N GLY A 269 -6.62 20.08 28.19
CA GLY A 269 -7.60 20.14 27.10
C GLY A 269 -6.98 20.40 25.72
N ARG A 270 -5.66 20.24 25.56
CA ARG A 270 -4.99 20.34 24.26
C ARG A 270 -5.11 19.01 23.53
N LEU A 271 -5.58 19.04 22.28
CA LEU A 271 -5.76 17.85 21.46
C LEU A 271 -4.39 17.47 20.88
N TYR A 272 -3.95 16.24 21.06
CA TYR A 272 -2.76 15.66 20.47
C TYR A 272 -3.16 14.54 19.53
N GLN A 273 -2.51 14.48 18.38
CA GLN A 273 -2.45 13.27 17.60
C GLN A 273 -1.31 12.42 18.18
N THR A 274 -1.67 11.30 18.81
CA THR A 274 -0.72 10.31 19.29
C THR A 274 -0.62 9.14 18.33
N VAL A 275 0.59 8.72 18.02
CA VAL A 275 0.84 7.48 17.27
C VAL A 275 1.32 6.43 18.26
N GLU A 276 0.44 5.47 18.56
CA GLU A 276 0.71 4.35 19.45
C GLU A 276 1.23 3.17 18.62
N GLY A 277 2.47 2.75 18.85
CA GLY A 277 2.99 1.54 18.26
C GLY A 277 2.69 0.34 19.14
N TYR A 278 1.93 -0.63 18.65
CA TYR A 278 1.70 -1.88 19.35
C TYR A 278 2.77 -2.87 18.92
N GLN A 279 3.62 -3.31 19.85
CA GLN A 279 4.64 -4.32 19.56
C GLN A 279 4.13 -5.67 20.07
N TRP A 280 4.02 -6.65 19.17
CA TRP A 280 3.68 -8.02 19.56
C TRP A 280 4.81 -8.62 20.39
N ASP A 281 4.58 -8.78 21.68
CA ASP A 281 5.46 -9.53 22.57
C ASP A 281 5.22 -11.03 22.33
N ARG A 282 6.14 -11.67 21.61
CA ARG A 282 6.07 -13.11 21.30
C ARG A 282 6.12 -13.99 22.54
N VAL A 283 6.79 -13.55 23.61
CA VAL A 283 6.92 -14.31 24.85
C VAL A 283 5.61 -14.27 25.62
N LYS A 284 4.99 -13.09 25.68
CA LYS A 284 3.71 -12.90 26.38
C LYS A 284 2.49 -13.22 25.52
N ARG A 285 2.66 -13.43 24.21
CA ARG A 285 1.59 -13.58 23.22
C ARG A 285 0.54 -12.46 23.34
N ARG A 286 0.98 -11.22 23.53
CA ARG A 286 0.12 -10.04 23.64
C ARG A 286 0.79 -8.83 23.00
N TYR A 287 0.02 -7.80 22.69
CA TYR A 287 0.58 -6.53 22.25
C TYR A 287 0.91 -5.66 23.47
N ASP A 288 2.17 -5.25 23.59
CA ASP A 288 2.56 -4.20 24.54
C ASP A 288 2.48 -2.84 23.81
N VAL A 289 1.86 -1.83 24.46
CA VAL A 289 1.65 -0.49 23.88
C VAL A 289 2.87 0.38 24.12
N VAL A 290 3.47 0.89 23.05
CA VAL A 290 4.55 1.89 23.12
C VAL A 290 4.03 3.16 22.47
N VAL A 291 3.75 4.20 23.26
CA VAL A 291 3.40 5.53 22.73
C VAL A 291 4.67 6.10 22.07
N LYS A 292 4.68 6.22 20.74
CA LYS A 292 5.89 6.61 20.00
C LYS A 292 6.01 8.11 19.76
N GLN A 293 4.88 8.81 19.58
CA GLN A 293 4.89 10.25 19.30
C GLN A 293 3.55 10.88 19.71
N ALA A 294 3.59 12.08 20.28
CA ALA A 294 2.43 12.91 20.55
C ALA A 294 2.71 14.30 19.95
N ALA A 295 2.02 14.65 18.86
CA ALA A 295 2.09 15.97 18.27
C ALA A 295 0.81 16.73 18.64
N GLU A 296 0.92 17.97 19.10
CA GLU A 296 -0.24 18.83 19.34
C GLU A 296 -0.98 19.04 18.00
N ALA A 297 -2.27 18.69 17.96
CA ALA A 297 -3.11 18.89 16.80
C ALA A 297 -3.21 20.41 16.57
N ILE A 298 -2.64 20.88 15.47
CA ILE A 298 -2.40 22.30 15.19
C ILE A 298 -3.69 23.11 15.40
N GLU A 299 -3.73 23.94 16.44
CA GLU A 299 -4.74 24.98 16.63
C GLU A 299 -4.50 26.09 15.60
N THR A 300 -4.93 25.89 14.35
CA THR A 300 -5.06 27.02 13.42
C THR A 300 -6.54 27.31 13.22
N PRO A 301 -7.12 28.27 13.97
CA PRO A 301 -8.36 28.90 13.53
C PRO A 301 -8.14 29.41 12.09
N LEU A 302 -9.17 29.28 11.23
CA LEU A 302 -9.20 29.78 9.85
C LEU A 302 -9.02 31.32 9.82
N ALA A 303 -7.81 31.79 10.03
CA ALA A 303 -7.44 33.19 9.88
C ALA A 303 -6.46 33.32 8.72
N ASP A 304 -6.77 34.25 7.80
CA ASP A 304 -6.01 34.51 6.59
C ASP A 304 -4.55 34.92 6.91
N GLY A 305 -3.59 34.09 6.50
CA GLY A 305 -2.15 34.38 6.52
C GLY A 305 -1.37 33.69 7.63
N TYR A 306 -0.75 32.52 7.34
CA TYR A 306 0.02 31.76 8.31
C TYR A 306 1.49 31.58 7.89
N GLN A 307 2.42 31.80 8.84
CA GLN A 307 3.80 31.33 8.80
C GLN A 307 4.01 30.29 9.92
N ARG A 308 4.69 29.18 9.59
CA ARG A 308 4.84 27.97 10.40
C ARG A 308 5.91 28.13 11.49
N PRO A 309 5.62 27.96 12.80
CA PRO A 309 6.66 27.87 13.83
C PRO A 309 7.25 26.44 13.91
N GLU A 310 8.54 26.34 14.26
CA GLU A 310 9.23 25.07 14.52
C GLU A 310 8.80 24.47 15.88
N PRO A 311 8.57 23.14 15.96
CA PRO A 311 8.20 22.49 17.21
C PRO A 311 9.44 22.18 18.08
N ALA A 312 9.40 22.59 19.35
CA ALA A 312 10.40 22.26 20.35
C ALA A 312 9.75 21.78 21.65
N TYR A 313 9.34 20.51 21.73
CA TYR A 313 8.98 19.88 23.02
C TYR A 313 9.25 18.38 23.04
N THR A 314 10.06 17.94 24.02
CA THR A 314 10.08 16.56 24.54
C THR A 314 9.07 16.48 25.69
N ALA A 315 7.91 15.88 25.47
CA ALA A 315 6.90 15.72 26.51
C ALA A 315 7.27 14.60 27.50
N PRO A 316 7.03 14.77 28.81
CA PRO A 316 7.16 13.69 29.79
C PRO A 316 6.14 12.58 29.50
N SER A 317 6.50 11.33 29.84
CA SER A 317 5.66 10.14 29.64
C SER A 317 4.29 10.31 30.31
N LEU A 318 3.24 10.53 29.51
CA LEU A 318 1.86 10.51 29.98
C LEU A 318 1.49 9.07 30.38
N PRO A 319 0.88 8.85 31.57
CA PRO A 319 0.38 7.54 31.94
C PRO A 319 -0.67 7.06 30.93
N LEU A 320 -0.50 5.82 30.45
CA LEU A 320 -1.39 5.16 29.49
C LEU A 320 -2.78 4.95 30.10
N LEU A 321 -3.77 5.70 29.62
CA LEU A 321 -5.19 5.36 29.78
C LEU A 321 -5.59 4.39 28.65
N GLU A 322 -6.23 3.28 29.01
CA GLU A 322 -6.66 2.25 28.07
C GLU A 322 -7.80 2.75 27.15
N PRO A 323 -7.72 2.53 25.83
CA PRO A 323 -8.75 2.97 24.89
C PRO A 323 -9.98 2.05 24.89
N VAL A 324 -11.18 2.62 25.10
CA VAL A 324 -12.48 1.95 24.94
C VAL A 324 -13.12 2.38 23.61
N PHE A 325 -13.61 1.43 22.80
CA PHE A 325 -14.21 1.67 21.48
C PHE A 325 -15.73 1.36 21.49
N PHE A 326 -16.53 2.16 20.77
CA PHE A 326 -18.00 2.04 20.68
C PHE A 326 -18.52 2.00 19.23
N THR A 327 -19.66 1.33 19.01
CA THR A 327 -20.46 1.29 17.76
C THR A 327 -21.96 1.41 18.07
N THR A 328 -22.71 2.09 17.21
CA THR A 328 -24.13 2.48 17.36
C THR A 328 -25.06 1.78 16.35
N GLN A 329 -26.26 1.31 16.76
CA GLN A 329 -27.45 1.24 15.88
C GLN A 329 -28.82 0.96 16.59
N GLN A 330 -29.78 1.85 16.26
CA GLN A 330 -31.28 1.92 16.23
C GLN A 330 -32.30 0.97 16.93
N SER A 331 -33.48 1.57 17.18
CA SER A 331 -34.63 1.28 18.10
C SER A 331 -35.79 0.37 17.61
N VAL A 332 -36.67 -0.11 18.52
CA VAL A 332 -38.12 0.29 18.72
C VAL A 332 -38.90 -0.60 19.75
N SER A 333 -39.57 0.09 20.71
CA SER A 333 -40.85 -0.09 21.48
C SER A 333 -41.19 -1.21 22.52
N ARG A 334 -41.19 -0.76 23.79
CA ARG A 334 -42.23 -0.73 24.87
C ARG A 334 -43.09 -1.96 25.23
N GLY A 335 -42.74 -2.54 26.38
CA GLY A 335 -43.64 -2.91 27.49
C GLY A 335 -43.12 -4.14 28.24
N SER A 336 -42.81 -3.96 29.55
CA SER A 336 -42.07 -4.85 30.47
C SER A 336 -41.23 -5.97 29.81
N VAL A 337 -39.94 -5.72 29.79
CA VAL A 337 -39.02 -6.29 28.80
C VAL A 337 -38.66 -7.75 29.06
N PHE A 338 -38.59 -8.21 30.32
CA PHE A 338 -38.08 -9.57 30.62
C PHE A 338 -39.02 -10.41 31.49
N SER A 339 -39.15 -11.70 31.16
CA SER A 339 -39.78 -12.73 32.01
C SER A 339 -38.79 -13.85 32.32
N PRO A 340 -38.72 -14.37 33.57
CA PRO A 340 -37.87 -15.51 33.90
C PRO A 340 -38.37 -16.76 33.18
N ILE A 341 -37.46 -17.56 32.62
CA ILE A 341 -37.80 -18.82 31.97
C ILE A 341 -38.02 -19.89 33.04
N ASP A 342 -39.18 -20.55 33.01
CA ASP A 342 -39.47 -21.67 33.91
C ASP A 342 -38.50 -22.83 33.65
N LYS A 343 -37.66 -23.13 34.66
CA LYS A 343 -36.58 -24.12 34.61
C LYS A 343 -37.07 -25.51 34.24
N SER A 344 -38.33 -25.84 34.50
CA SER A 344 -38.89 -27.17 34.26
C SER A 344 -39.10 -27.51 32.78
N SER A 345 -39.09 -26.51 31.89
CA SER A 345 -39.55 -26.67 30.49
C SER A 345 -38.46 -26.90 29.44
N VAL A 346 -37.17 -26.70 29.76
CA VAL A 346 -36.08 -26.64 28.75
C VAL A 346 -34.91 -27.59 29.01
N GLY A 347 -34.90 -28.37 30.09
CA GLY A 347 -33.81 -29.33 30.37
C GLY A 347 -32.43 -28.67 30.49
N LEU A 348 -32.38 -27.51 31.14
CA LEU A 348 -31.19 -26.67 31.30
C LEU A 348 -30.74 -26.67 32.76
N ASP A 349 -30.23 -27.79 33.26
CA ASP A 349 -29.97 -27.97 34.70
C ASP A 349 -28.96 -26.98 35.30
N ASP A 350 -28.12 -26.32 34.48
CA ASP A 350 -27.09 -25.36 34.93
C ASP A 350 -27.21 -23.96 34.29
N ARG A 351 -28.37 -23.58 33.74
CA ARG A 351 -28.53 -22.27 33.06
C ARG A 351 -29.69 -21.44 33.61
N VAL A 352 -29.46 -20.13 33.77
CA VAL A 352 -30.50 -19.15 34.13
C VAL A 352 -30.82 -18.33 32.88
N GLY A 353 -32.07 -18.43 32.41
CA GLY A 353 -32.55 -17.77 31.21
C GLY A 353 -33.52 -16.62 31.51
N PHE A 354 -33.32 -15.46 30.89
CA PHE A 354 -34.31 -14.38 30.85
C PHE A 354 -34.81 -14.22 29.42
N TYR A 355 -36.13 -14.13 29.25
CA TYR A 355 -36.76 -13.93 27.94
C TYR A 355 -37.06 -12.45 27.74
N HIS A 356 -36.44 -11.81 26.74
CA HIS A 356 -36.80 -10.46 26.31
C HIS A 356 -38.07 -10.51 25.44
N ARG A 357 -38.98 -9.57 25.60
CA ARG A 357 -40.19 -9.40 24.78
C ARG A 357 -39.94 -9.36 23.26
N ASP A 358 -38.74 -8.99 22.84
CA ASP A 358 -38.35 -8.83 21.44
C ASP A 358 -37.75 -10.13 20.86
N GLY A 359 -37.83 -11.22 21.62
CA GLY A 359 -37.44 -12.57 21.18
C GLY A 359 -36.02 -12.99 21.53
N TYR A 360 -35.29 -12.19 22.31
CA TYR A 360 -33.92 -12.51 22.76
C TYR A 360 -33.92 -13.34 24.05
N PHE A 361 -32.90 -14.20 24.18
CA PHE A 361 -32.66 -14.98 25.38
C PHE A 361 -31.33 -14.57 26.00
N LEU A 362 -31.36 -14.17 27.28
CA LEU A 362 -30.15 -14.01 28.07
C LEU A 362 -29.91 -15.32 28.82
N LEU A 363 -28.87 -16.07 28.46
CA LEU A 363 -28.61 -17.39 29.02
C LEU A 363 -27.29 -17.39 29.79
N TYR A 364 -27.37 -17.44 31.12
CA TYR A 364 -26.19 -17.62 31.97
C TYR A 364 -25.90 -19.12 32.10
N ARG A 365 -24.69 -19.58 31.79
CA ARG A 365 -24.23 -20.94 32.10
C ARG A 365 -23.40 -20.90 33.37
N LEU A 366 -23.90 -21.51 34.44
CA LEU A 366 -23.17 -21.67 35.70
C LEU A 366 -22.32 -22.94 35.59
N GLY A 367 -21.12 -22.84 35.02
CA GLY A 367 -20.21 -23.99 34.94
C GLY A 367 -19.52 -24.25 36.28
N VAL A 368 -19.71 -25.45 36.85
CA VAL A 368 -19.04 -25.86 38.11
C VAL A 368 -17.66 -26.51 37.87
N ASP A 369 -17.32 -26.93 36.66
CA ASP A 369 -16.08 -27.67 36.40
C ASP A 369 -15.07 -26.95 35.50
N SER A 370 -14.03 -26.41 36.13
CA SER A 370 -12.60 -26.65 35.80
C SER A 370 -11.71 -25.65 36.52
N GLN A 371 -10.88 -26.14 37.46
CA GLN A 371 -9.90 -25.35 38.21
C GLN A 371 -8.77 -24.74 37.35
N THR A 372 -8.84 -24.78 36.02
CA THR A 372 -7.69 -24.46 35.14
C THR A 372 -7.99 -23.47 34.00
N SER A 373 -9.21 -22.96 33.84
CA SER A 373 -9.45 -21.83 32.94
C SER A 373 -10.53 -20.90 33.51
N GLY A 374 -10.10 -19.81 34.14
CA GLY A 374 -10.94 -18.81 34.81
C GLY A 374 -11.81 -17.94 33.90
N ASN A 375 -12.29 -18.46 32.77
CA ASN A 375 -13.20 -17.75 31.87
C ASN A 375 -14.53 -18.51 31.79
N GLN A 376 -15.58 -17.98 32.41
CA GLN A 376 -16.96 -18.37 32.09
C GLN A 376 -17.43 -17.54 30.88
N LEU A 377 -17.93 -18.22 29.86
CA LEU A 377 -18.56 -17.60 28.68
C LEU A 377 -20.01 -17.22 28.98
N VAL A 378 -20.39 -15.98 28.66
CA VAL A 378 -21.78 -15.54 28.56
C VAL A 378 -22.14 -15.55 27.07
N ASP A 379 -22.87 -16.58 26.64
CA ASP A 379 -23.31 -16.68 25.24
C ASP A 379 -24.68 -16.02 25.04
N TRP A 380 -24.79 -15.22 23.97
CA TRP A 380 -26.04 -14.62 23.49
C TRP A 380 -26.53 -15.41 22.27
N PHE A 381 -27.81 -15.80 22.27
CA PHE A 381 -28.44 -16.44 21.11
C PHE A 381 -29.55 -15.57 20.54
N ASP A 382 -29.40 -15.17 19.27
CA ASP A 382 -30.50 -14.66 18.44
C ASP A 382 -31.26 -15.86 17.84
N ARG A 383 -32.58 -15.76 17.70
CA ARG A 383 -33.45 -16.79 17.13
C ARG A 383 -33.29 -16.94 15.60
N GLY A 384 -32.35 -16.24 14.98
CA GLY A 384 -32.05 -16.32 13.54
C GLY A 384 -31.31 -17.58 13.06
N GLY A 385 -31.00 -18.53 13.95
CA GLY A 385 -30.57 -19.87 13.55
C GLY A 385 -31.72 -20.65 12.92
N PHE A 386 -31.77 -20.65 11.59
CA PHE A 386 -32.80 -21.22 10.69
C PHE A 386 -33.96 -20.27 10.33
N GLY A 387 -33.71 -19.49 9.28
CA GLY A 387 -34.66 -18.99 8.28
C GLY A 387 -36.12 -18.75 8.70
N SER A 388 -36.46 -17.50 9.01
CA SER A 388 -37.83 -16.99 8.84
C SER A 388 -37.83 -15.79 7.88
N ARG A 389 -38.84 -15.74 7.00
CA ARG A 389 -38.91 -14.85 5.82
C ARG A 389 -39.35 -13.41 6.12
N GLU A 390 -39.57 -13.04 7.38
CA GLU A 390 -40.24 -11.78 7.75
C GLU A 390 -39.44 -10.91 8.74
N ASN A 391 -38.11 -10.89 8.62
CA ASN A 391 -37.29 -9.92 9.36
C ASN A 391 -37.11 -8.62 8.53
N PRO A 392 -37.61 -7.45 8.99
CA PRO A 392 -37.39 -6.17 8.31
C PRO A 392 -35.92 -5.69 8.34
N PHE A 393 -35.02 -6.39 9.02
CA PHE A 393 -33.57 -6.14 9.02
C PHE A 393 -32.77 -7.11 8.13
N GLY A 394 -33.43 -7.95 7.34
CA GLY A 394 -32.77 -8.91 6.45
C GLY A 394 -32.16 -8.27 5.21
N ARG A 395 -30.86 -7.89 5.26
CA ARG A 395 -29.87 -8.00 4.15
C ARG A 395 -28.44 -7.48 4.45
N ALA A 396 -28.06 -7.28 5.71
CA ALA A 396 -26.65 -7.03 6.04
C ALA A 396 -25.90 -8.36 6.23
N ASN A 397 -24.69 -8.43 5.67
CA ASN A 397 -23.82 -9.60 5.57
C ASN A 397 -23.70 -10.45 6.86
N PRO A 398 -23.72 -11.80 6.78
CA PRO A 398 -23.49 -12.71 7.93
C PRO A 398 -22.10 -12.64 8.58
N GLY A 399 -21.20 -11.79 8.06
CA GLY A 399 -19.83 -11.63 8.56
C GLY A 399 -19.63 -10.46 9.53
N GLN A 400 -20.64 -9.63 9.76
CA GLN A 400 -20.61 -8.55 10.74
C GLN A 400 -21.50 -8.91 11.93
N TRP A 401 -21.03 -9.87 12.71
CA TRP A 401 -21.59 -10.11 14.04
C TRP A 401 -21.34 -8.83 14.83
N ALA A 402 -22.41 -8.20 15.30
CA ALA A 402 -22.31 -7.14 16.28
C ALA A 402 -21.49 -7.69 17.46
N ARG A 403 -20.28 -7.17 17.63
CA ARG A 403 -19.45 -7.47 18.79
C ARG A 403 -20.12 -6.77 19.97
N TYR A 404 -21.02 -7.46 20.64
CA TYR A 404 -21.43 -7.10 21.98
C TYR A 404 -20.26 -7.34 22.91
N THR A 405 -20.00 -6.41 23.83
CA THR A 405 -18.89 -6.48 24.77
C THR A 405 -19.06 -7.73 25.65
N GLU A 406 -18.25 -8.76 25.43
CA GLU A 406 -18.09 -9.85 26.38
C GLU A 406 -17.52 -9.26 27.66
N ALA A 407 -18.32 -9.16 28.71
CA ALA A 407 -17.79 -8.94 30.05
C ALA A 407 -17.28 -10.28 30.56
N THR A 408 -15.95 -10.46 30.56
CA THR A 408 -15.31 -11.66 31.12
C THR A 408 -15.28 -11.53 32.64
N TYR A 409 -16.00 -12.38 33.36
CA TYR A 409 -16.02 -12.38 34.83
C TYR A 409 -15.20 -13.55 35.38
N THR A 410 -14.44 -13.29 36.44
CA THR A 410 -13.70 -14.35 37.13
C THR A 410 -14.61 -15.11 38.10
N GLN A 411 -14.27 -16.35 38.44
CA GLN A 411 -14.99 -17.15 39.44
C GLN A 411 -15.09 -16.45 40.81
N ARG A 412 -14.14 -15.56 41.13
CA ARG A 412 -14.14 -14.76 42.35
C ARG A 412 -15.24 -13.69 42.33
N ASP A 413 -15.46 -13.06 41.18
CA ASP A 413 -16.54 -12.09 40.97
C ASP A 413 -17.92 -12.76 41.03
N LEU A 414 -17.97 -14.06 40.68
CA LEU A 414 -19.17 -14.89 40.70
C LEU A 414 -19.53 -15.45 42.09
N GLN A 415 -18.57 -15.53 43.01
CA GLN A 415 -18.79 -16.04 44.37
C GLN A 415 -19.16 -14.95 45.39
N SER A 416 -19.12 -13.68 44.98
CA SER A 416 -19.64 -12.58 45.80
C SER A 416 -21.18 -12.54 45.65
N PRO A 417 -21.95 -12.83 46.72
CA PRO A 417 -23.42 -12.74 46.68
C PRO A 417 -23.94 -11.32 46.46
N THR A 418 -23.05 -10.33 46.38
CA THR A 418 -23.33 -8.90 46.37
C THR A 418 -22.84 -8.19 45.10
N PHE A 419 -22.35 -8.93 44.09
CA PHE A 419 -22.07 -8.33 42.79
C PHE A 419 -23.34 -8.23 41.93
N GLY A 420 -24.09 -7.14 42.08
CA GLY A 420 -25.20 -6.81 41.18
C GLY A 420 -24.67 -6.51 39.79
N ARG A 421 -25.08 -7.30 38.79
CA ARG A 421 -24.59 -7.13 37.40
C ARG A 421 -25.41 -6.04 36.72
N THR A 422 -24.79 -5.07 36.07
CA THR A 422 -25.52 -4.04 35.32
C THR A 422 -25.78 -4.50 33.89
N LEU A 423 -27.04 -4.57 33.50
CA LEU A 423 -27.52 -4.80 32.15
C LEU A 423 -28.00 -3.45 31.59
N ILE A 424 -27.51 -3.05 30.42
CA ILE A 424 -27.99 -1.85 29.72
C ILE A 424 -28.83 -2.28 28.52
N ASP A 425 -30.00 -1.68 28.33
CA ASP A 425 -30.73 -1.72 27.06
C ASP A 425 -31.17 -0.32 26.61
N SER A 426 -31.90 -0.24 25.51
CA SER A 426 -32.42 1.02 24.96
C SER A 426 -33.41 1.77 25.86
N SER A 427 -33.94 1.11 26.89
CA SER A 427 -34.91 1.62 27.85
C SER A 427 -34.31 1.88 29.23
N GLY A 428 -33.09 1.43 29.53
CA GLY A 428 -32.47 1.77 30.81
C GLY A 428 -31.25 0.97 31.30
N ILE A 429 -30.84 1.42 32.49
CA ILE A 429 -30.07 0.81 33.58
C ILE A 429 -30.78 -0.34 34.32
N TYR A 430 -30.39 -1.62 34.27
CA TYR A 430 -30.92 -2.65 35.19
C TYR A 430 -29.82 -3.34 36.01
N ALA A 431 -30.08 -3.60 37.29
CA ALA A 431 -29.33 -4.55 38.11
C ALA A 431 -29.95 -5.95 37.96
N VAL A 432 -29.13 -6.94 37.64
CA VAL A 432 -29.49 -8.35 37.58
C VAL A 432 -29.05 -9.03 38.88
N ASP A 433 -30.02 -9.43 39.70
CA ASP A 433 -29.80 -10.39 40.79
C ASP A 433 -30.06 -11.79 40.24
N VAL A 434 -28.97 -12.48 39.88
CA VAL A 434 -29.03 -13.81 39.24
C VAL A 434 -29.58 -14.87 40.19
N TYR A 435 -29.31 -14.76 41.50
CA TYR A 435 -29.75 -15.74 42.49
C TYR A 435 -31.24 -15.61 42.79
N LYS A 436 -31.77 -14.38 42.82
CA LYS A 436 -33.20 -14.13 43.01
C LYS A 436 -33.98 -14.09 41.70
N ALA A 437 -33.31 -14.28 40.56
CA ALA A 437 -33.87 -14.11 39.22
C ALA A 437 -34.66 -12.78 39.07
N LYS A 438 -34.14 -11.71 39.68
CA LYS A 438 -34.81 -10.41 39.76
C LYS A 438 -34.01 -9.36 38.99
N LEU A 439 -34.69 -8.64 38.10
CA LEU A 439 -34.19 -7.42 37.47
C LEU A 439 -34.73 -6.21 38.25
N THR A 440 -33.85 -5.30 38.64
CA THR A 440 -34.22 -4.04 39.27
C THR A 440 -33.78 -2.91 38.37
N THR A 441 -34.72 -2.09 37.88
CA THR A 441 -34.39 -0.91 37.08
C THR A 441 -33.66 0.11 37.97
N LEU A 442 -32.42 0.41 37.61
CA LEU A 442 -31.54 1.40 38.24
C LEU A 442 -31.73 2.78 37.59
N VAL A 443 -31.90 2.81 36.27
CA VAL A 443 -32.14 4.04 35.50
C VAL A 443 -33.21 3.75 34.47
N ASP A 444 -34.37 4.39 34.61
CA ASP A 444 -35.47 4.33 33.65
C ASP A 444 -35.37 5.54 32.70
N GLN A 445 -34.37 5.52 31.83
CA GLN A 445 -34.14 6.54 30.81
C GLN A 445 -33.90 5.83 29.48
N ARG A 446 -34.43 6.40 28.40
CA ARG A 446 -34.08 5.94 27.06
C ARG A 446 -32.58 6.14 26.81
N ILE A 447 -31.91 5.12 26.28
CA ILE A 447 -30.48 5.11 26.03
C ILE A 447 -30.26 4.88 24.55
N ASP A 448 -29.84 5.91 23.83
CA ASP A 448 -29.35 5.79 22.46
C ASP A 448 -27.86 5.36 22.45
N ALA A 449 -27.09 5.75 23.47
CA ALA A 449 -25.74 5.25 23.75
C ALA A 449 -25.39 5.33 25.24
N ALA A 450 -24.58 4.40 25.74
CA ALA A 450 -24.10 4.40 27.12
C ALA A 450 -22.60 4.12 27.19
N ILE A 451 -21.91 4.81 28.09
CA ILE A 451 -20.49 4.62 28.39
C ILE A 451 -20.33 4.53 29.90
N TYR A 452 -19.69 3.46 30.38
CA TYR A 452 -19.22 3.39 31.75
C TYR A 452 -17.80 3.92 31.85
N LEU A 453 -17.60 4.92 32.71
CA LEU A 453 -16.30 5.46 33.05
C LEU A 453 -15.98 5.00 34.48
N PRO A 454 -14.87 4.28 34.71
CA PRO A 454 -14.52 3.81 36.05
C PRO A 454 -14.22 4.97 37.01
N LYS A 455 -13.87 6.14 36.45
CA LYS A 455 -13.69 7.40 37.16
C LYS A 455 -14.06 8.55 36.22
N LEU A 456 -14.72 9.56 36.73
CA LEU A 456 -14.97 10.83 36.05
C LEU A 456 -14.83 11.94 37.09
N ALA A 457 -14.00 12.94 36.84
CA ALA A 457 -13.82 14.07 37.75
C ALA A 457 -13.51 13.71 39.21
N SER A 458 -12.50 12.85 39.39
CA SER A 458 -12.02 12.28 40.67
C SER A 458 -13.02 11.49 41.52
N GLU A 459 -14.29 11.47 41.13
CA GLU A 459 -15.40 10.77 41.80
C GLU A 459 -15.54 9.30 41.35
N GLN A 460 -16.46 8.57 41.98
CA GLN A 460 -16.75 7.14 41.76
C GLN A 460 -17.12 6.82 40.29
N ALA A 461 -17.25 5.52 39.98
CA ALA A 461 -17.67 5.08 38.65
C ALA A 461 -18.91 5.86 38.17
N SER A 462 -18.90 6.26 36.90
CA SER A 462 -19.93 7.08 36.30
C SER A 462 -20.48 6.39 35.06
N ALA A 463 -21.77 6.51 34.81
CA ALA A 463 -22.40 6.14 33.55
C ALA A 463 -22.80 7.40 32.79
N VAL A 464 -22.27 7.56 31.58
CA VAL A 464 -22.65 8.62 30.66
C VAL A 464 -23.65 8.05 29.66
N LEU A 465 -24.88 8.54 29.73
CA LEU A 465 -25.99 8.11 28.87
C LEU A 465 -26.32 9.22 27.88
N LEU A 466 -26.56 8.86 26.64
CA LEU A 466 -27.05 9.75 25.61
C LEU A 466 -28.48 9.38 25.24
N ASP A 467 -29.39 10.35 25.29
CA ASP A 467 -30.79 10.25 24.88
C ASP A 467 -31.11 11.40 23.92
N GLY A 468 -31.14 11.13 22.62
CA GLY A 468 -31.24 12.15 21.59
C GLY A 468 -30.07 13.12 21.62
N ASP A 469 -30.34 14.37 21.98
CA ASP A 469 -29.36 15.43 22.20
C ASP A 469 -28.96 15.61 23.67
N GLN A 470 -29.58 14.87 24.59
CA GLN A 470 -29.34 15.01 26.02
C GLN A 470 -28.31 14.00 26.50
N LEU A 471 -27.13 14.48 26.89
CA LEU A 471 -26.14 13.73 27.63
C LEU A 471 -26.49 13.78 29.13
N SER A 472 -26.59 12.64 29.79
CA SER A 472 -26.86 12.52 31.22
C SER A 472 -25.74 11.75 31.88
N VAL A 473 -25.16 12.31 32.94
CA VAL A 473 -24.09 11.66 33.70
C VAL A 473 -24.66 11.19 35.02
N TYR A 474 -24.51 9.90 35.30
CA TYR A 474 -24.93 9.24 36.52
C TYR A 474 -23.71 8.84 37.32
N LEU A 475 -23.71 9.14 38.61
CA LEU A 475 -22.77 8.59 39.58
C LEU A 475 -23.28 7.22 40.03
N VAL A 476 -22.41 6.22 39.96
CA VAL A 476 -22.64 4.89 40.51
C VAL A 476 -22.15 4.91 41.95
N ALA A 477 -23.06 5.17 42.88
CA ALA A 477 -22.74 5.13 44.30
C ALA A 477 -22.41 3.69 44.70
N GLY A 478 -21.20 3.43 45.20
CA GLY A 478 -20.79 2.12 45.69
C GLY A 478 -20.20 1.21 44.60
N LEU A 479 -18.89 1.27 44.41
CA LEU A 479 -18.12 0.20 43.74
C LEU A 479 -17.74 -0.94 44.71
N HIS A 480 -18.13 -0.82 45.98
CA HIS A 480 -18.09 -1.95 46.89
C HIS A 480 -19.19 -2.93 46.49
N PRO A 481 -19.03 -4.24 46.76
CA PRO A 481 -20.08 -5.22 46.49
C PRO A 481 -21.40 -4.65 47.03
N MET A 482 -22.43 -4.58 46.19
CA MET A 482 -23.76 -4.08 46.55
C MET A 482 -24.32 -4.94 47.67
N ASP A 483 -23.99 -4.63 48.91
CA ASP A 483 -24.55 -5.29 50.08
C ASP A 483 -26.04 -4.91 50.24
N THR A 484 -26.47 -3.82 49.59
CA THR A 484 -27.88 -3.40 49.49
C THR A 484 -28.23 -2.92 48.08
N PRO A 485 -29.35 -3.38 47.47
CA PRO A 485 -29.82 -2.96 46.14
C PRO A 485 -30.30 -1.49 46.07
N SER A 486 -29.95 -0.66 47.05
CA SER A 486 -30.19 0.78 47.11
C SER A 486 -28.98 1.61 46.67
N ASP A 487 -27.91 0.99 46.18
CA ASP A 487 -26.80 1.67 45.52
C ASP A 487 -27.31 2.28 44.21
N SER A 488 -27.82 3.51 44.35
CA SER A 488 -28.58 4.20 43.32
C SER A 488 -27.66 4.86 42.31
N PHE A 489 -28.02 4.73 41.03
CA PHE A 489 -27.52 5.63 40.01
C PHE A 489 -28.08 7.02 40.29
N VAL A 490 -27.24 7.90 40.84
CA VAL A 490 -27.65 9.28 41.11
C VAL A 490 -27.31 10.11 39.89
N LYS A 491 -28.33 10.64 39.22
CA LYS A 491 -28.14 11.55 38.10
C LYS A 491 -27.44 12.81 38.61
N ARG A 492 -26.21 13.06 38.14
CA ARG A 492 -25.40 14.22 38.53
C ARG A 492 -25.87 15.46 37.79
N PHE A 493 -25.89 15.39 36.47
CA PHE A 493 -26.38 16.47 35.60
C PHE A 493 -26.89 15.93 34.27
N SER A 494 -27.55 16.83 33.53
CA SER A 494 -27.86 16.66 32.12
C SER A 494 -27.40 17.86 31.33
N LEU A 495 -26.87 17.61 30.14
CA LEU A 495 -26.43 18.60 29.19
C LEU A 495 -27.10 18.32 27.83
N SER A 496 -27.65 19.36 27.20
CA SER A 496 -28.00 19.31 25.78
C SER A 496 -26.76 19.56 24.92
N LEU A 497 -26.44 18.61 24.05
CA LEU A 497 -25.30 18.71 23.15
C LEU A 497 -25.53 19.78 22.08
N PRO A 498 -24.47 20.50 21.66
CA PRO A 498 -24.60 21.52 20.63
C PRO A 498 -25.18 20.95 19.32
N ALA A 499 -25.98 21.74 18.60
CA ALA A 499 -26.55 21.31 17.31
C ALA A 499 -25.48 20.85 16.31
N GLU A 500 -24.28 21.44 16.38
CA GLU A 500 -23.10 21.04 15.61
C GLU A 500 -22.69 19.59 15.87
N TRP A 501 -22.79 19.11 17.11
CA TRP A 501 -22.49 17.72 17.48
C TRP A 501 -23.47 16.73 16.83
N LEU A 502 -24.74 17.11 16.79
CA LEU A 502 -25.81 16.30 16.19
C LEU A 502 -25.75 16.30 14.66
N ALA A 503 -25.29 17.42 14.06
CA ALA A 503 -25.13 17.56 12.63
C ALA A 503 -24.03 16.63 12.05
N VAL A 504 -23.09 16.19 12.88
CA VAL A 504 -22.06 15.22 12.47
C VAL A 504 -22.72 13.83 12.29
N PRO A 505 -22.61 13.18 11.11
CA PRO A 505 -23.26 11.91 10.82
C PRO A 505 -23.00 10.82 11.87
N GLY A 506 -24.01 9.99 12.17
CA GLY A 506 -23.97 8.99 13.25
C GLY A 506 -22.93 7.87 13.09
N SER A 507 -22.27 7.75 11.93
CA SER A 507 -21.14 6.84 11.72
C SER A 507 -19.82 7.33 12.34
N ALA A 508 -19.81 8.53 12.92
CA ALA A 508 -18.65 9.09 13.61
C ALA A 508 -18.35 8.33 14.90
N ARG A 509 -17.09 8.00 15.13
CA ARG A 509 -16.67 7.47 16.44
C ARG A 509 -16.64 8.62 17.44
N ALA A 510 -17.47 8.54 18.46
CA ALA A 510 -17.42 9.42 19.63
C ALA A 510 -16.44 8.84 20.66
N ARG A 511 -15.63 9.70 21.28
CA ARG A 511 -14.74 9.39 22.39
C ARG A 511 -14.97 10.38 23.52
N ILE A 512 -14.80 9.93 24.75
CA ILE A 512 -14.79 10.78 25.94
C ILE A 512 -13.38 10.78 26.48
N VAL A 513 -12.85 11.97 26.80
CA VAL A 513 -11.58 12.14 27.51
C VAL A 513 -11.86 12.82 28.83
N ASP A 514 -11.62 12.12 29.93
CA ASP A 514 -11.75 12.64 31.30
C ASP A 514 -10.57 13.56 31.63
N HIS A 515 -10.87 14.74 32.18
CA HIS A 515 -9.89 15.76 32.61
C HIS A 515 -9.74 15.81 34.14
N GLY A 516 -10.33 14.86 34.88
CA GLY A 516 -10.37 14.96 36.33
C GLY A 516 -11.31 16.09 36.74
N ASP A 517 -10.97 16.83 37.81
CA ASP A 517 -11.87 17.82 38.42
C ASP A 517 -12.32 18.93 37.45
N ASP A 518 -11.63 19.10 36.32
CA ASP A 518 -11.95 20.04 35.25
C ASP A 518 -13.03 19.52 34.26
N GLY A 519 -13.61 18.34 34.50
CA GLY A 519 -14.67 17.73 33.70
C GLY A 519 -14.17 16.77 32.63
N PHE A 520 -14.73 16.81 31.42
CA PHE A 520 -14.38 15.91 30.32
C PHE A 520 -14.55 16.57 28.95
N SER A 521 -14.04 15.92 27.91
CA SER A 521 -14.23 16.35 26.53
C SER A 521 -14.82 15.23 25.69
N LEU A 522 -15.86 15.58 24.93
CA LEU A 522 -16.44 14.73 23.92
C LEU A 522 -15.73 15.02 22.60
N ILE A 523 -15.18 14.01 21.94
CA ILE A 523 -14.57 14.13 20.62
C ILE A 523 -15.38 13.30 19.63
N LYS A 524 -15.86 13.91 18.55
CA LYS A 524 -16.52 13.22 17.44
C LYS A 524 -15.76 13.49 16.15
N ALA A 525 -15.16 12.45 15.58
CA ALA A 525 -14.37 12.55 14.36
C ALA A 525 -15.13 11.98 13.14
N THR A 526 -15.18 12.76 12.06
CA THR A 526 -15.69 12.35 10.75
C THR A 526 -14.73 12.76 9.64
N GLY A 527 -14.00 11.79 9.08
CA GLY A 527 -13.06 12.03 8.01
C GLY A 527 -12.05 13.11 8.40
N TYR A 528 -12.12 14.26 7.75
CA TYR A 528 -11.20 15.40 7.93
C TYR A 528 -11.61 16.38 9.03
N ARG A 529 -12.67 16.10 9.81
CA ARG A 529 -13.16 17.01 10.84
C ARG A 529 -13.26 16.29 12.18
N ALA A 530 -12.67 16.84 13.22
CA ALA A 530 -12.93 16.44 14.60
C ALA A 530 -13.63 17.58 15.32
N LEU A 531 -14.79 17.32 15.90
CA LEU A 531 -15.49 18.25 16.78
C LEU A 531 -15.20 17.85 18.22
N THR A 532 -14.72 18.79 19.03
CA THR A 532 -14.46 18.60 20.44
C THR A 532 -15.38 19.50 21.25
N VAL A 533 -16.10 18.95 22.22
CA VAL A 533 -16.97 19.67 23.16
C VAL A 533 -16.43 19.44 24.56
N ARG A 534 -15.87 20.48 25.19
CA ARG A 534 -15.37 20.45 26.58
C ARG A 534 -16.52 20.79 27.52
N VAL A 535 -16.69 19.96 28.54
CA VAL A 535 -17.73 20.05 29.56
C VAL A 535 -17.04 20.06 30.92
N ASP A 536 -17.42 20.96 31.83
CA ASP A 536 -16.90 20.97 33.21
C ASP A 536 -17.54 19.87 34.08
N ALA A 537 -17.17 19.82 35.37
CA ALA A 537 -17.67 18.82 36.31
C ALA A 537 -19.16 19.04 36.66
N GLU A 538 -19.66 20.26 36.53
CA GLU A 538 -21.05 20.66 36.76
C GLU A 538 -21.95 20.42 35.53
N GLY A 539 -21.36 20.11 34.37
CA GLY A 539 -22.07 19.81 33.13
C GLY A 539 -22.26 21.00 32.20
N ALA A 540 -21.64 22.15 32.45
CA ALA A 540 -21.65 23.28 31.53
C ALA A 540 -20.63 23.09 30.40
N VAL A 541 -21.03 23.43 29.17
CA VAL A 541 -20.14 23.41 28.01
C VAL A 541 -19.21 24.61 28.10
N LEU A 542 -17.93 24.34 28.32
CA LEU A 542 -16.89 25.36 28.37
C LEU A 542 -16.45 25.80 26.98
N GLU A 543 -16.30 24.84 26.05
CA GLU A 543 -15.70 25.11 24.75
C GLU A 543 -16.20 24.12 23.68
N THR A 544 -16.45 24.62 22.47
CA THR A 544 -16.68 23.78 21.29
C THR A 544 -15.67 24.19 20.22
N LYS A 545 -14.80 23.25 19.83
CA LYS A 545 -13.75 23.47 18.82
C LYS A 545 -13.89 22.47 17.68
N GLN A 546 -13.75 22.95 16.45
CA GLN A 546 -13.71 22.11 15.26
C GLN A 546 -12.29 22.13 14.66
N TYR A 547 -11.70 20.95 14.56
CA TYR A 547 -10.37 20.73 13.99
C TYR A 547 -10.50 20.16 12.59
N LEU A 548 -9.69 20.67 11.64
CA LEU A 548 -9.45 20.03 10.36
C LEU A 548 -8.29 19.05 10.53
N LEU A 549 -8.59 17.75 10.45
CA LEU A 549 -7.57 16.72 10.41
C LEU A 549 -6.91 16.74 9.02
N ALA A 550 -5.58 16.77 8.98
CA ALA A 550 -4.82 16.72 7.74
C ALA A 550 -5.29 15.53 6.90
N ALA A 551 -5.65 15.79 5.65
CA ALA A 551 -6.37 14.83 4.83
C ALA A 551 -5.43 13.75 4.27
N GLU A 552 -5.76 12.48 4.55
CA GLU A 552 -5.31 11.27 3.84
C GLU A 552 -5.43 11.35 2.30
N SER A 553 -6.11 12.37 1.75
CA SER A 553 -6.30 12.54 0.30
C SER A 553 -5.02 12.89 -0.46
N ALA A 554 -4.01 13.47 0.20
CA ALA A 554 -2.73 13.75 -0.44
C ALA A 554 -2.05 12.46 -0.92
N ASP A 555 -2.13 11.40 -0.12
CA ASP A 555 -1.57 10.08 -0.44
C ASP A 555 -2.31 9.37 -1.58
N LEU A 556 -3.62 9.56 -1.69
CA LEU A 556 -4.40 8.99 -2.80
C LEU A 556 -4.05 9.66 -4.14
N ILE A 557 -3.82 10.98 -4.16
CA ILE A 557 -3.44 11.70 -5.38
C ILE A 557 -2.02 11.35 -5.78
N SER A 558 -1.07 11.32 -4.83
CA SER A 558 0.32 10.93 -5.12
C SER A 558 0.40 9.49 -5.62
N ALA A 559 -0.34 8.56 -4.99
CA ALA A 559 -0.45 7.18 -5.46
C ALA A 559 -1.02 7.10 -6.88
N ALA A 560 -2.08 7.85 -7.20
CA ALA A 560 -2.66 7.87 -8.54
C ALA A 560 -1.69 8.45 -9.60
N VAL A 561 -0.89 9.45 -9.25
CA VAL A 561 0.13 10.01 -10.15
C VAL A 561 1.27 9.01 -10.40
N VAL A 562 1.73 8.32 -9.35
CA VAL A 562 2.75 7.26 -9.47
C VAL A 562 2.24 6.10 -10.32
N GLN A 563 1.02 5.62 -10.07
CA GLN A 563 0.38 4.58 -10.89
C GLN A 563 0.18 5.03 -12.34
N GLY A 564 0.02 6.33 -12.58
CA GLY A 564 -0.02 6.94 -13.90
C GLY A 564 1.19 6.67 -14.80
N THR A 565 2.33 6.31 -14.21
CA THR A 565 3.54 5.91 -14.95
C THR A 565 3.42 4.51 -15.56
N LEU A 566 2.53 3.66 -15.04
CA LEU A 566 2.25 2.34 -15.59
C LEU A 566 1.59 2.48 -16.98
N PRO A 567 1.75 1.46 -17.85
CA PRO A 567 0.98 1.40 -19.08
C PRO A 567 -0.52 1.58 -18.82
N PRO A 568 -1.26 2.28 -19.67
CA PRO A 568 -2.65 2.67 -19.40
C PRO A 568 -3.56 1.53 -18.93
N LEU A 569 -3.49 0.37 -19.58
CA LEU A 569 -4.29 -0.80 -19.20
C LEU A 569 -3.86 -1.37 -17.85
N LEU A 570 -2.55 -1.40 -17.58
CA LEU A 570 -2.03 -1.90 -16.31
C LEU A 570 -2.44 -0.97 -15.17
N ASN A 571 -2.35 0.35 -15.37
CA ASN A 571 -2.82 1.35 -14.42
C ASN A 571 -4.29 1.10 -14.03
N LEU A 572 -5.18 0.96 -15.02
CA LEU A 572 -6.60 0.68 -14.78
C LEU A 572 -6.82 -0.62 -14.00
N VAL A 573 -6.09 -1.69 -14.34
CA VAL A 573 -6.20 -2.98 -13.64
C VAL A 573 -5.72 -2.88 -12.20
N THR A 574 -4.56 -2.23 -11.95
CA THR A 574 -4.01 -2.07 -10.60
C THR A 574 -4.89 -1.16 -9.74
N SER A 575 -5.41 -0.06 -10.29
CA SER A 575 -6.32 0.82 -9.53
C SER A 575 -7.64 0.12 -9.22
N ALA A 576 -8.20 -0.67 -10.15
CA ALA A 576 -9.39 -1.46 -9.90
C ALA A 576 -9.15 -2.55 -8.84
N GLY A 577 -7.98 -3.20 -8.89
CA GLY A 577 -7.55 -4.16 -7.86
C GLY A 577 -7.45 -3.53 -6.47
N ALA A 578 -6.78 -2.38 -6.35
CA ALA A 578 -6.67 -1.63 -5.09
C ALA A 578 -8.04 -1.23 -4.52
N MET A 579 -8.99 -0.87 -5.39
CA MET A 579 -10.37 -0.58 -4.98
C MET A 579 -11.12 -1.80 -4.47
N LEU A 580 -10.98 -2.94 -5.16
CA LEU A 580 -11.61 -4.19 -4.76
C LEU A 580 -11.03 -4.68 -3.43
N GLU A 581 -9.71 -4.60 -3.26
CA GLU A 581 -9.01 -4.96 -2.03
C GLU A 581 -9.45 -4.09 -0.85
N SER A 582 -9.52 -2.77 -1.05
CA SER A 582 -10.03 -1.86 -0.03
C SER A 582 -11.46 -2.21 0.39
N LYS A 583 -12.34 -2.49 -0.58
CA LYS A 583 -13.72 -2.87 -0.31
C LYS A 583 -13.79 -4.22 0.41
N TRP A 584 -12.90 -5.16 0.08
CA TRP A 584 -12.82 -6.47 0.70
C TRP A 584 -12.35 -6.39 2.15
N ASN A 585 -11.35 -5.55 2.42
CA ASN A 585 -10.76 -5.35 3.75
C ASN A 585 -11.62 -4.44 4.66
N GLY A 586 -12.83 -4.06 4.24
CA GLY A 586 -13.70 -3.17 5.01
C GLY A 586 -13.18 -1.73 5.13
N GLY A 587 -12.25 -1.33 4.25
CA GLY A 587 -11.72 0.03 4.20
C GLY A 587 -12.85 1.02 3.91
N SER A 588 -13.06 1.97 4.82
CA SER A 588 -14.09 3.00 4.71
C SER A 588 -13.50 4.26 4.05
N TYR A 589 -13.08 4.15 2.79
CA TYR A 589 -12.85 5.37 2.01
C TYR A 589 -14.18 6.13 1.89
N THR A 590 -14.14 7.43 2.14
CA THR A 590 -15.31 8.28 1.86
C THR A 590 -15.61 8.22 0.37
N ALA A 591 -16.89 8.21 -0.01
CA ALA A 591 -17.30 8.22 -1.41
C ALA A 591 -16.64 9.38 -2.21
N ALA A 592 -16.37 10.50 -1.54
CA ALA A 592 -15.66 11.64 -2.10
C ALA A 592 -14.17 11.36 -2.39
N ALA A 593 -13.46 10.69 -1.47
CA ALA A 593 -12.07 10.28 -1.67
C ALA A 593 -11.95 9.25 -2.80
N THR A 594 -12.84 8.25 -2.81
CA THR A 594 -12.93 7.25 -3.89
C THR A 594 -13.20 7.92 -5.24
N ARG A 595 -14.13 8.87 -5.31
CA ARG A 595 -14.46 9.59 -6.56
C ARG A 595 -13.27 10.40 -7.06
N SER A 596 -12.61 11.13 -6.17
CA SER A 596 -11.44 11.96 -6.52
C SER A 596 -10.30 11.09 -7.04
N TYR A 597 -10.04 9.94 -6.41
CA TYR A 597 -9.05 8.97 -6.87
C TYR A 597 -9.40 8.41 -8.25
N ILE A 598 -10.66 7.99 -8.49
CA ILE A 598 -11.10 7.49 -9.83
C ILE A 598 -10.86 8.55 -10.89
N VAL A 599 -11.28 9.79 -10.63
CA VAL A 599 -11.14 10.89 -11.59
C VAL A 599 -9.66 11.11 -11.92
N THR A 600 -8.79 11.16 -10.91
CA THR A 600 -7.34 11.30 -11.12
C THR A 600 -6.77 10.15 -11.96
N VAL A 601 -7.08 8.90 -11.62
CA VAL A 601 -6.61 7.72 -12.37
C VAL A 601 -7.08 7.76 -13.83
N VAL A 602 -8.34 8.10 -14.08
CA VAL A 602 -8.89 8.21 -15.44
C VAL A 602 -8.20 9.32 -16.23
N VAL A 603 -8.07 10.53 -15.65
CA VAL A 603 -7.42 11.67 -16.30
C VAL A 603 -5.97 11.35 -16.65
N VAL A 604 -5.20 10.79 -15.71
CA VAL A 604 -3.80 10.45 -15.94
C VAL A 604 -3.66 9.34 -16.99
N THR A 605 -4.54 8.33 -16.98
CA THR A 605 -4.58 7.27 -17.99
C THR A 605 -4.86 7.81 -19.40
N LEU A 606 -5.82 8.74 -19.53
CA LEU A 606 -6.15 9.37 -20.80
C LEU A 606 -4.98 10.22 -21.33
N LEU A 607 -4.35 11.01 -20.47
CA LEU A 607 -3.17 11.79 -20.84
C LEU A 607 -2.03 10.88 -21.32
N HIS A 608 -1.79 9.77 -20.62
CA HIS A 608 -0.78 8.78 -21.02
C HIS A 608 -1.13 8.15 -22.39
N LEU A 609 -2.37 7.72 -22.62
CA LEU A 609 -2.82 7.19 -23.92
C LEU A 609 -2.60 8.18 -25.07
N VAL A 610 -2.98 9.44 -24.88
CA VAL A 610 -2.82 10.50 -25.88
C VAL A 610 -1.33 10.72 -26.19
N LEU A 611 -0.50 10.87 -25.15
CA LEU A 611 0.93 11.08 -25.29
C LEU A 611 1.62 9.90 -25.98
N ALA A 612 1.36 8.68 -25.51
CA ALA A 612 1.94 7.46 -26.07
C ALA A 612 1.48 7.21 -27.52
N GLY A 613 0.21 7.48 -27.82
CA GLY A 613 -0.33 7.40 -29.18
C GLY A 613 0.32 8.42 -30.12
N TRP A 614 0.47 9.67 -29.66
CA TRP A 614 1.16 10.72 -30.42
C TRP A 614 2.62 10.35 -30.69
N LEU A 615 3.37 9.91 -29.67
CA LEU A 615 4.76 9.46 -29.82
C LEU A 615 4.88 8.26 -30.77
N THR A 616 3.97 7.29 -30.68
CA THR A 616 3.92 6.12 -31.57
C THR A 616 3.67 6.53 -33.02
N ARG A 617 2.83 7.55 -33.26
CA ARG A 617 2.63 8.15 -34.60
C ARG A 617 3.92 8.74 -35.15
N VAL A 618 4.58 9.56 -34.35
CA VAL A 618 5.81 10.26 -34.73
C VAL A 618 6.91 9.24 -35.03
N ALA A 619 7.06 8.23 -34.17
CA ALA A 619 7.99 7.12 -34.38
C ALA A 619 7.68 6.36 -35.68
N SER A 620 6.41 6.01 -35.92
CA SER A 620 5.99 5.26 -37.11
C SER A 620 6.23 6.04 -38.40
N LYS A 621 5.90 7.34 -38.41
CA LYS A 621 6.20 8.24 -39.54
C LYS A 621 7.71 8.33 -39.79
N ARG A 622 8.52 8.50 -38.75
CA ARG A 622 9.99 8.58 -38.89
C ARG A 622 10.61 7.28 -39.43
N ARG A 623 9.93 6.14 -39.29
CA ARG A 623 10.35 4.83 -39.81
C ARG A 623 9.62 4.43 -41.10
N ASN A 624 8.82 5.32 -41.69
CA ASN A 624 8.05 5.07 -42.91
C ASN A 624 7.22 3.77 -42.84
N LEU A 625 6.63 3.49 -41.68
CA LEU A 625 5.75 2.33 -41.52
C LEU A 625 4.48 2.48 -42.36
N SER A 626 3.98 1.36 -42.87
CA SER A 626 2.69 1.32 -43.56
C SER A 626 1.56 1.79 -42.62
N GLN A 627 0.45 2.28 -43.17
CA GLN A 627 -0.71 2.64 -42.35
C GLN A 627 -1.24 1.44 -41.56
N ARG A 628 -1.20 0.23 -42.13
CA ARG A 628 -1.64 -1.01 -41.47
C ARG A 628 -0.76 -1.32 -40.25
N ASP A 629 0.56 -1.22 -40.38
CA ASP A 629 1.46 -1.48 -39.26
C ASP A 629 1.39 -0.39 -38.20
N THR A 630 1.22 0.87 -38.62
CA THR A 630 0.98 1.98 -37.69
C THR A 630 -0.30 1.74 -36.87
N ARG A 631 -1.40 1.28 -37.49
CA ARG A 631 -2.64 0.90 -36.79
C ARG A 631 -2.42 -0.25 -35.80
N ARG A 632 -1.63 -1.26 -36.18
CA ARG A 632 -1.28 -2.37 -35.26
C ARG A 632 -0.54 -1.85 -34.03
N TRP A 633 0.39 -0.92 -34.19
CA TRP A 633 1.09 -0.31 -33.05
C TRP A 633 0.16 0.53 -32.17
N TYR A 634 -0.80 1.25 -32.75
CA TYR A 634 -1.81 1.96 -31.96
C TYR A 634 -2.64 1.02 -31.09
N LEU A 635 -3.01 -0.16 -31.58
CA LEU A 635 -3.74 -1.16 -30.79
C LEU A 635 -2.92 -1.67 -29.60
N LEU A 636 -1.59 -1.58 -29.65
CA LEU A 636 -0.69 -1.97 -28.56
C LEU A 636 -0.40 -0.84 -27.55
N VAL A 637 -0.75 0.41 -27.86
CA VAL A 637 -0.52 1.56 -26.97
C VAL A 637 -1.20 1.42 -25.61
N PRO A 638 -2.47 0.95 -25.47
CA PRO A 638 -3.07 0.76 -24.16
C PRO A 638 -2.29 -0.23 -23.28
N LEU A 639 -1.72 -1.27 -23.89
CA LEU A 639 -0.98 -2.32 -23.18
C LEU A 639 0.45 -1.89 -22.83
N LEU A 640 1.12 -1.17 -23.73
CA LEU A 640 2.55 -0.86 -23.62
C LEU A 640 2.84 0.60 -23.21
N GLY A 641 1.85 1.49 -23.26
CA GLY A 641 2.02 2.92 -23.03
C GLY A 641 3.10 3.51 -23.95
N ILE A 642 3.95 4.37 -23.38
CA ILE A 642 5.08 4.99 -24.10
C ILE A 642 6.04 3.93 -24.68
N ALA A 643 6.15 2.74 -24.11
CA ALA A 643 7.04 1.68 -24.60
C ALA A 643 6.65 1.18 -26.01
N ALA A 644 5.40 1.36 -26.46
CA ALA A 644 5.00 1.10 -27.84
C ALA A 644 5.81 1.96 -28.83
N SER A 645 5.94 3.26 -28.53
CA SER A 645 6.66 4.20 -29.39
C SER A 645 8.16 3.88 -29.47
N LEU A 646 8.76 3.51 -28.34
CA LEU A 646 10.15 3.06 -28.28
C LEU A 646 10.34 1.78 -29.07
N SER A 647 9.41 0.82 -28.93
CA SER A 647 9.43 -0.44 -29.68
C SER A 647 9.41 -0.22 -31.19
N VAL A 648 8.63 0.76 -31.69
CA VAL A 648 8.66 1.14 -33.10
C VAL A 648 10.06 1.61 -33.53
N LEU A 649 10.70 2.49 -32.75
CA LEU A 649 12.02 3.01 -33.07
C LEU A 649 13.11 1.94 -33.03
N VAL A 650 12.95 0.95 -32.16
CA VAL A 650 13.87 -0.16 -31.94
C VAL A 650 13.75 -1.23 -33.03
N LEU A 651 12.53 -1.65 -33.33
CA LEU A 651 12.27 -2.78 -34.22
C LEU A 651 12.37 -2.41 -35.70
N HIS A 652 12.05 -1.16 -36.05
CA HIS A 652 12.06 -0.70 -37.43
C HIS A 652 13.28 0.17 -37.67
N ALA A 653 14.28 -0.39 -38.35
CA ALA A 653 15.47 0.36 -38.74
C ALA A 653 15.09 1.55 -39.64
N ARG A 654 15.73 2.70 -39.42
CA ARG A 654 15.53 3.85 -40.30
C ARG A 654 16.29 3.54 -41.57
N VAL A 655 15.55 3.31 -42.65
CA VAL A 655 16.17 3.12 -43.96
C VAL A 655 16.76 4.46 -44.41
N PRO A 656 18.07 4.53 -44.70
CA PRO A 656 18.68 5.75 -45.20
C PRO A 656 18.01 6.18 -46.50
N ALA A 657 17.79 7.48 -46.64
CA ALA A 657 17.27 8.05 -47.87
C ALA A 657 18.40 8.77 -48.59
N VAL A 658 18.58 8.46 -49.87
CA VAL A 658 19.59 9.05 -50.76
C VAL A 658 18.91 9.87 -51.83
N ALA A 659 19.57 10.93 -52.33
CA ALA A 659 19.04 11.70 -53.44
C ALA A 659 19.00 10.82 -54.70
N CYS A 660 17.85 10.78 -55.38
CA CYS A 660 17.71 10.11 -56.67
C CYS A 660 18.55 10.87 -57.71
N PRO A 661 19.39 10.18 -58.51
CA PRO A 661 20.23 10.84 -59.51
C PRO A 661 19.41 11.47 -60.64
N SER A 662 18.23 10.92 -60.96
CA SER A 662 17.38 11.45 -62.02
C SER A 662 16.59 12.69 -61.60
N CYS A 663 16.02 12.72 -60.39
CA CYS A 663 15.12 13.81 -59.97
C CYS A 663 15.59 14.63 -58.76
N GLY A 664 16.72 14.28 -58.13
CA GLY A 664 17.26 14.94 -56.94
C GLY A 664 16.48 14.71 -55.63
N LYS A 665 15.25 14.18 -55.68
CA LYS A 665 14.42 13.92 -54.48
C LYS A 665 14.95 12.73 -53.68
N ARG A 666 14.80 12.78 -52.36
CA ARG A 666 15.25 11.70 -51.45
C ARG A 666 14.36 10.47 -51.60
N LYS A 667 14.93 9.35 -52.03
CA LYS A 667 14.28 8.03 -52.07
C LYS A 667 14.93 7.07 -51.09
N ARG A 668 14.23 5.99 -50.73
CA ARG A 668 14.83 4.95 -49.90
C ARG A 668 15.80 4.11 -50.72
N VAL A 669 16.90 3.67 -50.08
CA VAL A 669 17.94 2.86 -50.74
C VAL A 669 17.46 1.44 -51.08
N ASP A 670 16.40 0.95 -50.42
CA ASP A 670 15.86 -0.40 -50.59
C ASP A 670 14.75 -0.50 -51.66
N GLU A 671 14.27 0.62 -52.20
CA GLU A 671 13.28 0.64 -53.28
C GLU A 671 13.99 0.49 -54.64
N ALA A 672 13.52 -0.47 -55.45
CA ALA A 672 14.06 -0.72 -56.78
C ALA A 672 13.83 0.47 -57.72
N VAL A 673 12.72 1.18 -57.55
CA VAL A 673 12.30 2.29 -58.40
C VAL A 673 12.08 3.54 -57.56
N CYS A 674 12.38 4.72 -58.11
CA CYS A 674 12.13 5.96 -57.39
C CYS A 674 10.62 6.26 -57.32
N PRO A 675 10.00 6.42 -56.14
CA PRO A 675 8.57 6.69 -56.02
C PRO A 675 8.13 8.07 -56.54
N HIS A 676 9.07 8.89 -57.01
CA HIS A 676 8.81 10.24 -57.50
C HIS A 676 8.90 10.39 -59.02
N CYS A 677 9.69 9.54 -59.68
CA CYS A 677 9.95 9.66 -61.12
C CYS A 677 10.04 8.31 -61.84
N ASP A 678 9.76 7.20 -61.14
CA ASP A 678 9.82 5.82 -61.64
C ASP A 678 11.14 5.43 -62.32
N ALA A 679 12.23 6.16 -62.05
CA ALA A 679 13.56 5.81 -62.53
C ALA A 679 14.06 4.58 -61.80
N ASP A 680 14.49 3.57 -62.58
CA ASP A 680 15.06 2.34 -62.09
C ASP A 680 16.38 2.62 -61.35
N TRP A 681 16.54 2.02 -60.18
CA TRP A 681 17.74 2.16 -59.38
C TRP A 681 18.69 1.02 -59.69
N SER A 682 19.75 1.31 -60.45
CA SER A 682 20.94 0.48 -60.37
C SER A 682 21.48 0.63 -58.95
N LYS A 683 21.24 -0.39 -58.12
CA LYS A 683 21.80 -0.50 -56.78
C LYS A 683 23.29 -0.18 -56.92
N PRO A 684 23.84 0.84 -56.22
CA PRO A 684 25.21 1.27 -56.44
C PRO A 684 26.07 0.02 -56.37
N GLU A 685 26.89 -0.16 -57.40
CA GLU A 685 27.77 -1.31 -57.53
C GLU A 685 28.42 -1.48 -56.16
N ARG A 686 28.27 -2.67 -55.57
CA ARG A 686 28.92 -2.94 -54.29
C ARG A 686 30.41 -2.89 -54.60
N VAL A 687 31.01 -1.71 -54.50
CA VAL A 687 32.46 -1.53 -54.53
C VAL A 687 32.93 -2.21 -53.26
N GLY A 688 33.15 -3.51 -53.39
CA GLY A 688 33.46 -4.40 -52.31
C GLY A 688 34.78 -3.96 -51.72
N ILE A 689 34.75 -3.48 -50.49
CA ILE A 689 35.91 -3.62 -49.62
C ILE A 689 35.89 -5.10 -49.20
N GLU A 690 36.08 -6.01 -50.15
CA GLU A 690 36.33 -7.41 -49.85
C GLU A 690 37.71 -7.45 -49.22
N VAL A 691 37.75 -7.56 -47.90
CA VAL A 691 38.97 -7.88 -47.18
C VAL A 691 39.26 -9.34 -47.53
N PHE A 692 40.09 -9.56 -48.54
CA PHE A 692 40.63 -10.88 -48.81
C PHE A 692 41.47 -11.27 -47.60
N ASP A 693 40.98 -12.23 -46.81
CA ASP A 693 41.80 -12.92 -45.83
C ASP A 693 42.92 -13.59 -46.63
N VAL A 694 44.13 -13.03 -46.53
CA VAL A 694 45.34 -13.68 -47.00
C VAL A 694 45.53 -14.89 -46.09
N SER A 695 45.03 -16.04 -46.53
CA SER A 695 45.33 -17.31 -45.88
C SER A 695 46.84 -17.53 -46.00
N HIS A 696 47.57 -17.27 -44.92
CA HIS A 696 48.93 -17.75 -44.77
C HIS A 696 48.86 -19.28 -44.66
N ASN A 697 49.27 -19.94 -45.75
CA ASN A 697 49.68 -21.35 -45.73
C ASN A 697 50.90 -21.53 -44.84
#